data_AF-A0A933U4Q7-F1
#
_entry.id   AF-A0A933U4Q7-F1
#
_cell.length_a   1.000
_cell.length_b   1.000
_cell.length_c   1.000
_cell.angle_alpha   90.00
_cell.angle_beta   90.00
_cell.angle_gamma   90.00
#
_symmetry.space_group_name_H-M   'P 1'
#
loop_
_entity.id
_entity.type
_entity.pdbx_description
1 polymer ?
#
loop_
_entity_poly.entity_id
_entity_poly.type
_entity_poly.pdbx_seq_one_letter_code
_entity_poly.pdbx_strand_id
1 'polypeptide(L)'
;MTVNGTPYISGGMTRTTGTQSRNTILSNIRRTNNAIMLLQEQLSTGRRLVRPSIDPVDANAVMKYESHIKNAEQFQRSSGRVLNKFNYAASVLENLTKVTNSAREIGLQQASDTSSAQTRSLAAQSVSELIQEAMDIANTMYEGKFIFGGSLANEAPFELSGNSVLYKGDAREIDMNISTTSSVPSNMPGTELFGALTAAIESNADLDANITYGGAFGAVTAGGASGQFIDTALIGKGQNVFEGLEATALTGANAGEKRVISGFNNVTGTVTFASAFTNNFAATDTYEIKGASTRLADLNNGDGVSAGSIEIFDGTRTIAIDLQTANTIADVVDRINGAFSAFGTISAGINAAGNGLLVDSTSGTLTIEETGGGRTASMLGIEKTVAAGGQKVGTDLDAQISLFTPLTLLNAGAGIDRSAGSGIRIVNGDQQKDIDVTGLYTVKDLVNAIEQTGINASAEVAQDGKGISVFSRLIGDRLKIEETGAGSTAQDLGILYTLDRAKLSDLNNGAGVDTSIEGNDFRVTLMSGSTIDIDINGAETVQDVIDIINNNSQNISLGSPLLAQVDPATGDKIQLLDTSADANSDFKVETLNGSLAAEDLGILQTIVNPPGADVSLTLTGRDLLRAGVEADSIFTSLIKLRKALEANDTGGIQNANANIEYVGDRDVLEGIAVIGSRASRLEMANTRSEEEAAQLDVLVSSLRDIDVAEAATAFQLEQIILQASLSAASRILQLNLINFL
;
A
#
# COMPACT_ATOMS: atom_id res chain seq x y z
N MET A 1 106.43 -4.25 51.31
CA MET A 1 105.78 -5.22 52.21
C MET A 1 104.83 -6.04 51.35
N THR A 2 104.90 -7.37 51.46
CA THR A 2 103.92 -8.44 51.06
C THR A 2 102.56 -8.05 50.45
N VAL A 3 101.89 -8.82 49.57
CA VAL A 3 102.23 -9.96 48.67
C VAL A 3 100.90 -10.40 48.00
N ASN A 4 100.92 -10.84 46.73
CA ASN A 4 99.96 -11.72 45.98
C ASN A 4 98.41 -11.56 46.13
N GLY A 5 97.58 -11.88 45.13
CA GLY A 5 97.87 -12.49 43.82
C GLY A 5 96.67 -12.48 42.87
N THR A 6 96.91 -12.95 41.63
CA THR A 6 96.03 -12.91 40.45
C THR A 6 94.69 -13.64 40.60
N PRO A 7 93.71 -13.30 39.74
CA PRO A 7 93.36 -14.30 38.71
C PRO A 7 93.33 -13.78 37.25
N TYR A 8 93.64 -14.69 36.34
CA TYR A 8 93.40 -14.58 34.88
C TYR A 8 91.89 -14.43 34.56
N ILE A 9 91.48 -13.30 33.95
CA ILE A 9 90.53 -13.19 32.81
C ILE A 9 90.59 -11.75 32.25
N SER A 10 90.28 -11.44 30.98
CA SER A 10 89.90 -12.26 29.80
C SER A 10 90.35 -11.59 28.49
N GLY A 11 90.85 -12.35 27.51
CA GLY A 11 91.12 -11.87 26.15
C GLY A 11 89.87 -11.69 25.26
N GLY A 12 88.66 -11.75 25.85
CA GLY A 12 87.39 -11.72 25.12
C GLY A 12 86.98 -10.34 24.59
N MET A 13 87.20 -9.26 25.36
CA MET A 13 86.55 -7.97 25.07
C MET A 13 86.88 -7.40 23.68
N THR A 14 88.12 -7.51 23.20
CA THR A 14 88.51 -7.00 21.86
C THR A 14 87.94 -7.84 20.71
N ARG A 15 87.78 -9.16 20.89
CA ARG A 15 87.10 -10.01 19.89
C ARG A 15 85.59 -9.79 19.92
N THR A 16 84.99 -9.62 21.10
CA THR A 16 83.55 -9.36 21.21
C THR A 16 83.19 -7.98 20.68
N THR A 17 83.96 -6.91 20.95
CA THR A 17 83.71 -5.59 20.34
C THR A 17 83.90 -5.60 18.83
N GLY A 18 84.95 -6.26 18.31
CA GLY A 18 85.13 -6.43 16.86
C GLY A 18 83.97 -7.14 16.18
N THR A 19 83.40 -8.18 16.82
CA THR A 19 82.18 -8.86 16.34
C THR A 19 80.93 -8.02 16.52
N GLN A 20 80.78 -7.30 17.64
CA GLN A 20 79.66 -6.39 17.91
C GLN A 20 79.62 -5.28 16.84
N SER A 21 80.73 -4.57 16.61
CA SER A 21 80.85 -3.52 15.60
C SER A 21 80.60 -4.05 14.19
N ARG A 22 81.11 -5.24 13.84
CA ARG A 22 80.82 -5.89 12.55
C ARG A 22 79.33 -6.19 12.39
N ASN A 23 78.67 -6.70 13.43
CA ASN A 23 77.23 -6.95 13.42
C ASN A 23 76.42 -5.64 13.35
N THR A 24 76.84 -4.58 14.05
CA THR A 24 76.24 -3.23 13.94
C THR A 24 76.38 -2.68 12.52
N ILE A 25 77.56 -2.77 11.90
CA ILE A 25 77.79 -2.34 10.51
C ILE A 25 76.95 -3.17 9.52
N LEU A 26 76.90 -4.49 9.68
CA LEU A 26 76.05 -5.36 8.84
C LEU A 26 74.56 -5.06 9.04
N SER A 27 74.13 -4.71 10.25
CA SER A 27 72.75 -4.29 10.51
C SER A 27 72.44 -2.91 9.93
N ASN A 28 73.41 -1.99 9.91
CA ASN A 28 73.28 -0.68 9.26
C ASN A 28 73.17 -0.85 7.74
N ILE A 29 74.09 -1.60 7.12
CA ILE A 29 74.07 -1.89 5.67
C ILE A 29 72.76 -2.57 5.27
N ARG A 30 72.24 -3.53 6.07
CA ARG A 30 70.94 -4.15 5.82
C ARG A 30 69.78 -3.15 5.94
N ARG A 31 69.79 -2.28 6.95
CA ARG A 31 68.77 -1.22 7.12
C ARG A 31 68.76 -0.24 5.94
N THR A 32 69.92 0.31 5.57
CA THR A 32 70.05 1.24 4.44
C THR A 32 69.73 0.56 3.10
N ASN A 33 70.18 -0.69 2.85
CA ASN A 33 69.79 -1.41 1.63
C ASN A 33 68.26 -1.61 1.56
N ASN A 34 67.61 -1.98 2.67
CA ASN A 34 66.15 -2.11 2.70
C ASN A 34 65.45 -0.75 2.49
N ALA A 35 65.98 0.35 3.04
CA ALA A 35 65.47 1.70 2.85
C ALA A 35 65.60 2.16 1.38
N ILE A 36 66.75 1.91 0.75
CA ILE A 36 66.97 2.17 -0.68
C ILE A 36 66.02 1.36 -1.55
N MET A 37 65.83 0.06 -1.26
CA MET A 37 64.88 -0.78 -1.99
C MET A 37 63.43 -0.29 -1.84
N LEU A 38 63.02 0.10 -0.63
CA LEU A 38 61.69 0.64 -0.37
C LEU A 38 61.47 1.98 -1.09
N LEU A 39 62.42 2.92 -0.97
CA LEU A 39 62.34 4.22 -1.66
C LEU A 39 62.36 4.05 -3.18
N GLN A 40 63.10 3.07 -3.71
CA GLN A 40 63.06 2.71 -5.13
C GLN A 40 61.67 2.15 -5.54
N GLU A 41 61.07 1.29 -4.72
CA GLU A 41 59.72 0.75 -4.96
C GLU A 41 58.65 1.86 -4.89
N GLN A 42 58.77 2.78 -3.93
CA GLN A 42 57.87 3.93 -3.76
C GLN A 42 58.01 4.95 -4.91
N LEU A 43 59.24 5.33 -5.28
CA LEU A 43 59.52 6.21 -6.41
C LEU A 43 59.09 5.59 -7.75
N SER A 44 59.23 4.28 -7.92
CA SER A 44 58.78 3.57 -9.13
C SER A 44 57.26 3.40 -9.22
N THR A 45 56.54 3.43 -8.10
CA THR A 45 55.07 3.28 -8.06
C THR A 45 54.33 4.60 -7.89
N GLY A 46 55.04 5.68 -7.54
CA GLY A 46 54.44 6.97 -7.15
C GLY A 46 53.71 6.92 -5.79
N ARG A 47 53.84 5.83 -5.03
CA ARG A 47 53.06 5.57 -3.81
C ARG A 47 53.95 5.43 -2.58
N ARG A 48 53.65 6.21 -1.53
CA ARG A 48 54.21 6.04 -0.18
C ARG A 48 53.76 4.69 0.38
N LEU A 49 52.47 4.38 0.23
CA LEU A 49 51.84 3.18 0.78
C LEU A 49 51.74 2.07 -0.28
N VAL A 50 52.86 1.37 -0.50
CA VAL A 50 52.93 0.26 -1.48
C VAL A 50 52.35 -1.05 -0.90
N ARG A 51 52.44 -1.25 0.41
CA ARG A 51 52.04 -2.50 1.10
C ARG A 51 51.39 -2.18 2.45
N PRO A 52 50.32 -2.90 2.87
CA PRO A 52 49.67 -2.68 4.16
C PRO A 52 50.58 -2.88 5.39
N SER A 53 51.70 -3.57 5.23
CA SER A 53 52.69 -3.79 6.29
C SER A 53 53.61 -2.59 6.57
N ILE A 54 53.57 -1.53 5.76
CA ILE A 54 54.39 -0.32 5.94
C ILE A 54 53.72 0.56 7.01
N ASP A 55 52.44 0.87 6.81
CA ASP A 55 51.60 1.54 7.80
C ASP A 55 50.20 0.88 7.79
N PRO A 56 49.86 0.08 8.82
CA PRO A 56 48.58 -0.63 8.85
C PRO A 56 47.38 0.27 9.18
N VAL A 57 47.61 1.48 9.72
CA VAL A 57 46.54 2.44 10.06
C VAL A 57 46.13 3.18 8.79
N ASP A 58 47.11 3.78 8.10
CA ASP A 58 46.86 4.47 6.83
C ASP A 58 46.37 3.50 5.76
N ALA A 59 46.86 2.25 5.75
CA ALA A 59 46.36 1.21 4.85
C ALA A 59 44.88 0.88 5.08
N ASN A 60 44.43 0.84 6.34
CA ASN A 60 43.02 0.59 6.67
C ASN A 60 42.14 1.77 6.23
N ALA A 61 42.59 3.00 6.50
CA ALA A 61 41.92 4.22 6.05
C ALA A 61 41.79 4.27 4.52
N VAL A 62 42.87 4.02 3.77
CA VAL A 62 42.85 3.95 2.30
C VAL A 62 41.90 2.86 1.80
N MET A 63 41.93 1.65 2.35
CA MET A 63 40.98 0.58 1.96
C MET A 63 39.53 0.97 2.20
N LYS A 64 39.24 1.64 3.34
CA LYS A 64 37.90 2.12 3.66
C LYS A 64 37.45 3.19 2.65
N TYR A 65 38.28 4.19 2.38
CA TYR A 65 37.97 5.25 1.41
C TYR A 65 37.84 4.72 -0.02
N GLU A 66 38.72 3.83 -0.48
CA GLU A 66 38.57 3.15 -1.79
C GLU A 66 37.29 2.32 -1.88
N SER A 67 36.77 1.77 -0.76
CA SER A 67 35.46 1.11 -0.74
C SER A 67 34.30 2.11 -0.83
N HIS A 68 34.39 3.27 -0.18
CA HIS A 68 33.37 4.32 -0.30
C HIS A 68 33.34 4.94 -1.70
N ILE A 69 34.51 5.21 -2.32
CA ILE A 69 34.62 5.68 -3.72
C ILE A 69 33.92 4.69 -4.67
N LYS A 70 34.22 3.38 -4.56
CA LYS A 70 33.57 2.36 -5.39
C LYS A 70 32.06 2.29 -5.24
N ASN A 71 31.54 2.58 -4.05
CA ASN A 71 30.10 2.65 -3.80
C ASN A 71 29.50 3.93 -4.43
N ALA A 72 30.14 5.09 -4.24
CA ALA A 72 29.74 6.34 -4.86
C ALA A 72 29.72 6.26 -6.40
N GLU A 73 30.76 5.67 -7.02
CA GLU A 73 30.77 5.40 -8.45
C GLU A 73 29.67 4.42 -8.90
N GLN A 74 29.31 3.44 -8.07
CA GLN A 74 28.20 2.53 -8.38
C GLN A 74 26.87 3.28 -8.40
N PHE A 75 26.64 4.17 -7.42
CA PHE A 75 25.48 5.05 -7.38
C PHE A 75 25.44 6.00 -8.59
N GLN A 76 26.54 6.66 -8.94
CA GLN A 76 26.62 7.49 -10.16
C GLN A 76 26.21 6.69 -11.42
N ARG A 77 26.80 5.50 -11.60
CA ARG A 77 26.50 4.64 -12.75
C ARG A 77 25.05 4.15 -12.76
N SER A 78 24.41 3.96 -11.62
CA SER A 78 22.98 3.57 -11.56
C SER A 78 22.05 4.76 -11.76
N SER A 79 22.30 5.89 -11.09
CA SER A 79 21.53 7.13 -11.21
C SER A 79 21.58 7.69 -12.62
N GLY A 80 22.74 7.70 -13.28
CA GLY A 80 22.87 8.13 -14.67
C GLY A 80 22.05 7.29 -15.66
N ARG A 81 21.92 5.96 -15.43
CA ARG A 81 21.04 5.12 -16.26
C ARG A 81 19.57 5.46 -16.07
N VAL A 82 19.13 5.67 -14.83
CA VAL A 82 17.73 6.03 -14.53
C VAL A 82 17.41 7.44 -15.05
N LEU A 83 18.33 8.39 -14.90
CA LEU A 83 18.18 9.75 -15.44
C LEU A 83 18.01 9.73 -16.97
N ASN A 84 18.83 8.95 -17.69
CA ASN A 84 18.69 8.79 -19.13
C ASN A 84 17.35 8.13 -19.53
N LYS A 85 16.88 7.13 -18.78
CA LYS A 85 15.55 6.51 -18.96
C LYS A 85 14.42 7.52 -18.75
N PHE A 86 14.50 8.35 -17.70
CA PHE A 86 13.52 9.39 -17.37
C PHE A 86 13.48 10.52 -18.39
N ASN A 87 14.64 11.01 -18.84
CA ASN A 87 14.71 12.02 -19.91
C ASN A 87 14.14 11.49 -21.23
N TYR A 88 14.37 10.21 -21.55
CA TYR A 88 13.76 9.57 -22.72
C TYR A 88 12.23 9.42 -22.57
N ALA A 89 11.74 9.04 -21.39
CA ALA A 89 10.31 8.94 -21.10
C ALA A 89 9.60 10.30 -21.24
N ALA A 90 10.16 11.38 -20.68
CA ALA A 90 9.61 12.73 -20.84
C ALA A 90 9.52 13.16 -22.30
N SER A 91 10.58 12.97 -23.08
CA SER A 91 10.60 13.28 -24.52
C SER A 91 9.59 12.47 -25.34
N VAL A 92 9.23 11.26 -24.88
CA VAL A 92 8.21 10.42 -25.50
C VAL A 92 6.80 10.91 -25.15
N LEU A 93 6.57 11.37 -23.92
CA LEU A 93 5.29 11.94 -23.48
C LEU A 93 4.94 13.26 -24.17
N GLU A 94 5.92 14.05 -24.61
CA GLU A 94 5.69 15.21 -25.49
C GLU A 94 5.01 14.85 -26.83
N ASN A 95 5.10 13.58 -27.27
CA ASN A 95 4.35 13.11 -28.44
C ASN A 95 2.90 12.80 -28.10
N LEU A 96 2.59 12.41 -26.86
CA LEU A 96 1.20 12.19 -26.43
C LEU A 96 0.39 13.48 -26.52
N THR A 97 0.98 14.63 -26.13
CA THR A 97 0.38 15.97 -26.32
C THR A 97 0.04 16.27 -27.78
N LYS A 98 0.73 15.68 -28.76
CA LYS A 98 0.39 15.85 -30.19
C LYS A 98 -0.84 15.00 -30.54
N VAL A 99 -0.88 13.76 -30.06
CA VAL A 99 -2.03 12.85 -30.21
C VAL A 99 -3.31 13.46 -29.60
N THR A 100 -3.23 14.01 -28.38
CA THR A 100 -4.39 14.66 -27.72
C THR A 100 -4.86 15.89 -28.50
N ASN A 101 -3.94 16.72 -29.00
CA ASN A 101 -4.25 17.89 -29.81
C ASN A 101 -4.91 17.52 -31.15
N SER A 102 -4.41 16.50 -31.85
CA SER A 102 -5.02 16.02 -33.10
C SER A 102 -6.41 15.41 -32.88
N ALA A 103 -6.61 14.67 -31.79
CA ALA A 103 -7.93 14.16 -31.42
C ALA A 103 -8.92 15.31 -31.12
N ARG A 104 -8.47 16.32 -30.35
CA ARG A 104 -9.24 17.54 -30.05
C ARG A 104 -9.61 18.32 -31.31
N GLU A 105 -8.70 18.46 -32.28
CA GLU A 105 -8.99 19.10 -33.58
C GLU A 105 -10.07 18.35 -34.37
N ILE A 106 -9.96 17.01 -34.47
CA ILE A 106 -10.98 16.16 -35.11
C ILE A 106 -12.33 16.32 -34.41
N GLY A 107 -12.36 16.26 -33.08
CA GLY A 107 -13.58 16.43 -32.29
C GLY A 107 -14.22 17.81 -32.49
N LEU A 108 -13.44 18.90 -32.53
CA LEU A 108 -13.96 20.25 -32.79
C LEU A 108 -14.54 20.37 -34.20
N GLN A 109 -13.89 19.78 -35.20
CA GLN A 109 -14.38 19.78 -36.58
C GLN A 109 -15.66 18.95 -36.73
N GLN A 110 -15.74 17.80 -36.07
CA GLN A 110 -16.92 16.93 -36.16
C GLN A 110 -18.07 17.40 -35.24
N ALA A 111 -17.81 18.13 -34.16
CA ALA A 111 -18.84 18.67 -33.26
C ALA A 111 -19.85 19.61 -33.96
N SER A 112 -19.53 20.14 -35.14
CA SER A 112 -20.44 21.02 -35.90
C SER A 112 -21.65 20.30 -36.50
N ASP A 113 -22.79 21.00 -36.59
CA ASP A 113 -24.01 20.53 -37.26
C ASP A 113 -23.83 20.27 -38.76
N THR A 114 -22.77 20.84 -39.36
CA THR A 114 -22.41 20.65 -40.77
C THR A 114 -21.72 19.31 -41.04
N SER A 115 -21.30 18.58 -40.00
CA SER A 115 -20.63 17.28 -40.11
C SER A 115 -21.64 16.13 -40.09
N SER A 116 -21.59 15.29 -41.12
CA SER A 116 -22.50 14.16 -41.33
C SER A 116 -22.10 12.89 -40.57
N ALA A 117 -23.05 11.96 -40.37
CA ALA A 117 -22.75 10.64 -39.80
C ALA A 117 -21.65 9.88 -40.57
N GLN A 118 -21.59 10.02 -41.90
CA GLN A 118 -20.56 9.40 -42.73
C GLN A 118 -19.17 10.00 -42.48
N THR A 119 -19.07 11.31 -42.27
CA THR A 119 -17.79 11.98 -41.95
C THR A 119 -17.35 11.70 -40.52
N ARG A 120 -18.30 11.61 -39.56
CA ARG A 120 -18.00 11.19 -38.18
C ARG A 120 -17.50 9.75 -38.11
N SER A 121 -18.09 8.83 -38.87
CA SER A 121 -17.63 7.43 -38.95
C SER A 121 -16.22 7.30 -39.52
N LEU A 122 -15.83 8.14 -40.49
CA LEU A 122 -14.44 8.20 -40.98
C LEU A 122 -13.50 8.84 -39.95
N ALA A 123 -13.94 9.90 -39.27
CA ALA A 123 -13.18 10.53 -38.19
C ALA A 123 -12.94 9.58 -37.01
N ALA A 124 -13.89 8.70 -36.68
CA ALA A 124 -13.70 7.64 -35.69
C ALA A 124 -12.57 6.67 -36.05
N GLN A 125 -12.34 6.39 -37.34
CA GLN A 125 -11.20 5.59 -37.80
C GLN A 125 -9.88 6.33 -37.55
N SER A 126 -9.79 7.63 -37.85
CA SER A 126 -8.63 8.44 -37.50
C SER A 126 -8.38 8.56 -35.99
N VAL A 127 -9.43 8.66 -35.17
CA VAL A 127 -9.28 8.61 -33.70
C VAL A 127 -8.84 7.21 -33.23
N SER A 128 -9.22 6.14 -33.93
CA SER A 128 -8.69 4.79 -33.67
C SER A 128 -7.19 4.67 -33.95
N GLU A 129 -6.70 5.30 -35.02
CA GLU A 129 -5.27 5.41 -35.34
C GLU A 129 -4.52 6.21 -34.26
N LEU A 130 -5.10 7.32 -33.77
CA LEU A 130 -4.56 8.10 -32.65
C LEU A 130 -4.52 7.32 -31.32
N ILE A 131 -5.52 6.48 -31.03
CA ILE A 131 -5.50 5.57 -29.87
C ILE A 131 -4.35 4.55 -30.00
N GLN A 132 -4.09 4.03 -31.21
CA GLN A 132 -2.95 3.15 -31.45
C GLN A 132 -1.61 3.88 -31.25
N GLU A 133 -1.47 5.12 -31.75
CA GLU A 133 -0.26 5.92 -31.53
C GLU A 133 -0.03 6.21 -30.03
N ALA A 134 -1.08 6.53 -29.28
CA ALA A 134 -1.00 6.66 -27.82
C ALA A 134 -0.58 5.35 -27.12
N MET A 135 -1.08 4.20 -27.57
CA MET A 135 -0.65 2.89 -27.02
C MET A 135 0.80 2.58 -27.37
N ASP A 136 1.28 2.91 -28.56
CA ASP A 136 2.67 2.70 -28.97
C ASP A 136 3.62 3.58 -28.12
N ILE A 137 3.22 4.82 -27.82
CA ILE A 137 3.88 5.72 -26.86
C ILE A 137 3.91 5.07 -25.46
N ALA A 138 2.78 4.59 -24.95
CA ALA A 138 2.67 3.95 -23.63
C ALA A 138 3.37 2.58 -23.55
N ASN A 139 3.63 1.93 -24.68
CA ASN A 139 4.44 0.71 -24.82
C ASN A 139 5.90 0.98 -25.19
N THR A 140 6.41 2.20 -24.96
CA THR A 140 7.82 2.52 -25.26
C THR A 140 8.79 1.66 -24.44
N MET A 141 9.82 1.16 -25.11
CA MET A 141 10.89 0.36 -24.52
C MET A 141 12.19 1.17 -24.34
N TYR A 142 12.89 0.93 -23.23
CA TYR A 142 14.25 1.39 -22.97
C TYR A 142 15.12 0.19 -22.57
N GLU A 143 16.28 0.01 -23.22
CA GLU A 143 17.19 -1.13 -23.01
C GLU A 143 16.50 -2.52 -23.07
N GLY A 144 15.45 -2.66 -23.88
CA GLY A 144 14.69 -3.90 -24.04
C GLY A 144 13.66 -4.18 -22.93
N LYS A 145 13.32 -3.17 -22.11
CA LYS A 145 12.25 -3.23 -21.11
C LYS A 145 11.23 -2.12 -21.31
N PHE A 146 9.96 -2.41 -21.06
CA PHE A 146 8.90 -1.41 -21.11
C PHE A 146 9.06 -0.38 -19.99
N ILE A 147 8.98 0.90 -20.34
CA ILE A 147 9.23 2.00 -19.40
C ILE A 147 8.10 2.09 -18.37
N PHE A 148 6.86 1.92 -18.84
CA PHE A 148 5.61 2.23 -18.13
C PHE A 148 4.87 1.00 -17.55
N GLY A 149 5.54 -0.15 -17.46
CA GLY A 149 4.94 -1.40 -16.98
C GLY A 149 5.05 -1.66 -15.48
N GLY A 150 5.43 -0.66 -14.68
CA GLY A 150 5.68 -0.85 -13.24
C GLY A 150 6.85 -1.82 -13.00
N SER A 151 6.62 -2.90 -12.27
CA SER A 151 7.57 -4.00 -12.09
C SER A 151 7.53 -5.05 -13.21
N LEU A 152 6.42 -5.13 -13.95
CA LEU A 152 6.17 -6.09 -15.03
C LEU A 152 6.76 -5.63 -16.38
N ALA A 153 7.98 -5.12 -16.36
CA ALA A 153 8.62 -4.44 -17.51
C ALA A 153 9.10 -5.37 -18.66
N ASN A 154 8.74 -6.65 -18.67
CA ASN A 154 9.15 -7.63 -19.69
C ASN A 154 8.05 -7.94 -20.72
N GLU A 155 6.81 -7.55 -20.45
CA GLU A 155 5.64 -7.72 -21.32
C GLU A 155 5.05 -6.35 -21.65
N ALA A 156 4.34 -6.22 -22.77
CA ALA A 156 3.75 -4.96 -23.19
C ALA A 156 2.67 -4.51 -22.18
N PRO A 157 2.82 -3.35 -21.52
CA PRO A 157 1.91 -2.95 -20.45
C PRO A 157 0.53 -2.51 -20.91
N PHE A 158 0.35 -2.11 -22.18
CA PHE A 158 -0.95 -1.74 -22.75
C PHE A 158 -1.26 -2.62 -23.96
N GLU A 159 -2.45 -3.23 -24.00
CA GLU A 159 -2.90 -4.07 -25.11
C GLU A 159 -4.34 -3.73 -25.50
N LEU A 160 -4.66 -3.70 -26.79
CA LEU A 160 -6.03 -3.48 -27.25
C LEU A 160 -6.88 -4.72 -27.00
N SER A 161 -7.92 -4.58 -26.19
CA SER A 161 -8.91 -5.61 -25.86
C SER A 161 -10.28 -5.17 -26.35
N GLY A 162 -10.60 -5.51 -27.60
CA GLY A 162 -11.86 -5.10 -28.24
C GLY A 162 -11.88 -3.60 -28.50
N ASN A 163 -12.81 -2.89 -27.86
CA ASN A 163 -12.94 -1.43 -27.99
C ASN A 163 -12.16 -0.62 -26.93
N SER A 164 -11.38 -1.30 -26.09
CA SER A 164 -10.81 -0.76 -24.84
C SER A 164 -9.37 -1.19 -24.64
N VAL A 165 -8.62 -0.51 -23.76
CA VAL A 165 -7.18 -0.78 -23.56
C VAL A 165 -6.97 -1.50 -22.23
N LEU A 166 -6.44 -2.72 -22.29
CA LEU A 166 -6.09 -3.52 -21.11
C LEU A 166 -4.69 -3.13 -20.60
N TYR A 167 -4.61 -2.70 -19.34
CA TYR A 167 -3.35 -2.51 -18.63
C TYR A 167 -2.89 -3.82 -17.98
N LYS A 168 -1.68 -4.28 -18.36
CA LYS A 168 -1.02 -5.50 -17.86
C LYS A 168 0.14 -5.22 -16.92
N GLY A 169 0.52 -3.96 -16.71
CA GLY A 169 1.52 -3.58 -15.72
C GLY A 169 0.99 -3.67 -14.29
N ASP A 170 1.80 -3.23 -13.33
CA ASP A 170 1.39 -3.03 -11.95
C ASP A 170 1.68 -1.58 -11.48
N ALA A 171 1.18 -1.23 -10.30
CA ALA A 171 1.42 0.06 -9.65
C ALA A 171 2.71 0.09 -8.81
N ARG A 172 3.58 -0.92 -8.91
CA ARG A 172 4.70 -1.09 -7.96
C ARG A 172 5.90 -0.22 -8.33
N GLU A 173 6.32 0.61 -7.38
CA GLU A 173 7.58 1.32 -7.46
C GLU A 173 8.77 0.38 -7.18
N ILE A 174 9.86 0.57 -7.93
CA ILE A 174 11.15 -0.09 -7.71
C ILE A 174 12.13 0.96 -7.22
N ASP A 175 12.33 1.01 -5.91
CA ASP A 175 13.31 1.88 -5.28
C ASP A 175 14.75 1.57 -5.72
N MET A 176 15.48 2.62 -6.10
CA MET A 176 16.92 2.61 -6.23
C MET A 176 17.54 3.39 -5.07
N ASN A 177 18.40 2.74 -4.30
CA ASN A 177 19.21 3.42 -3.29
C ASN A 177 20.18 4.40 -3.97
N ILE A 178 20.06 5.68 -3.62
CA ILE A 178 20.93 6.77 -4.07
C ILE A 178 21.96 7.16 -2.99
N SER A 179 21.81 6.60 -1.78
CA SER A 179 22.72 6.75 -0.64
C SER A 179 22.46 5.60 0.35
N THR A 180 23.20 5.55 1.46
CA THR A 180 22.99 4.56 2.53
C THR A 180 21.68 4.75 3.30
N THR A 181 21.03 5.91 3.18
CA THR A 181 19.80 6.27 3.92
C THR A 181 18.73 6.91 3.04
N SER A 182 18.82 6.79 1.71
CA SER A 182 17.86 7.41 0.79
C SER A 182 17.72 6.61 -0.50
N SER A 183 16.47 6.45 -0.94
CA SER A 183 16.09 5.86 -2.22
C SER A 183 15.30 6.84 -3.09
N VAL A 184 15.23 6.55 -4.38
CA VAL A 184 14.35 7.20 -5.36
C VAL A 184 13.72 6.09 -6.23
N PRO A 185 12.41 6.13 -6.52
CA PRO A 185 11.79 5.24 -7.49
C PRO A 185 12.50 5.31 -8.86
N SER A 186 12.80 4.16 -9.44
CA SER A 186 13.58 4.01 -10.69
C SER A 186 12.75 3.54 -11.90
N ASN A 187 11.46 3.33 -11.68
CA ASN A 187 10.44 3.08 -12.68
C ASN A 187 9.32 4.11 -12.57
N MET A 188 8.37 4.03 -13.50
CA MET A 188 7.16 4.85 -13.55
C MET A 188 6.05 3.87 -13.91
N PRO A 189 5.18 3.49 -12.98
CA PRO A 189 3.97 2.74 -13.30
C PRO A 189 3.09 3.49 -14.30
N GLY A 190 2.50 2.78 -15.26
CA GLY A 190 1.51 3.38 -16.17
C GLY A 190 0.25 3.84 -15.45
N THR A 191 -0.01 3.29 -14.26
CA THR A 191 -1.09 3.71 -13.35
C THR A 191 -0.93 5.15 -12.86
N GLU A 192 0.31 5.56 -12.55
CA GLU A 192 0.68 6.89 -12.05
C GLU A 192 0.61 7.96 -13.16
N LEU A 193 0.70 7.55 -14.43
CA LEU A 193 0.97 8.43 -15.57
C LEU A 193 -0.18 8.54 -16.57
N PHE A 194 -0.94 7.47 -16.76
CA PHE A 194 -2.01 7.39 -17.77
C PHE A 194 -3.37 7.09 -17.15
N GLY A 195 -3.53 7.19 -15.82
CA GLY A 195 -4.77 6.78 -15.14
C GLY A 195 -5.16 5.33 -15.47
N ALA A 196 -4.17 4.42 -15.58
CA ALA A 196 -4.33 3.12 -16.25
C ALA A 196 -5.18 2.07 -15.50
N LEU A 197 -5.76 2.45 -14.36
CA LEU A 197 -6.74 1.68 -13.60
C LEU A 197 -7.99 2.55 -13.41
N THR A 198 -9.17 1.94 -13.29
CA THR A 198 -10.34 2.72 -12.87
C THR A 198 -10.11 3.32 -11.50
N ALA A 199 -10.80 4.43 -11.20
CA ALA A 199 -11.07 4.72 -9.79
C ALA A 199 -11.67 3.43 -9.16
N ALA A 200 -11.29 3.13 -7.93
CA ALA A 200 -11.84 1.96 -7.27
C ALA A 200 -13.33 2.20 -6.99
N ILE A 201 -14.14 1.15 -7.16
CA ILE A 201 -15.36 1.02 -6.38
C ILE A 201 -14.90 0.70 -4.95
N GLU A 202 -14.78 1.75 -4.15
CA GLU A 202 -14.41 1.66 -2.75
C GLU A 202 -15.64 1.31 -1.90
N SER A 203 -15.42 0.55 -0.83
CA SER A 203 -16.45 0.36 0.19
C SER A 203 -16.81 1.68 0.84
N ASN A 204 -18.09 2.06 0.86
CA ASN A 204 -18.58 3.14 1.73
C ASN A 204 -18.96 2.63 3.13
N ALA A 205 -19.03 1.31 3.31
CA ALA A 205 -19.18 0.71 4.61
C ALA A 205 -17.81 0.70 5.28
N ASP A 206 -17.74 1.23 6.49
CA ASP A 206 -16.66 0.86 7.41
C ASP A 206 -16.89 -0.60 7.77
N LEU A 207 -16.20 -1.51 7.08
CA LEU A 207 -16.36 -2.97 7.21
C LEU A 207 -15.71 -3.50 8.51
N ASP A 208 -15.66 -2.65 9.55
CA ASP A 208 -14.92 -2.77 10.80
C ASP A 208 -14.83 -4.21 11.29
N ALA A 209 -13.59 -4.66 11.51
CA ALA A 209 -13.27 -6.05 11.70
C ALA A 209 -13.30 -6.42 13.18
N ASN A 210 -14.29 -7.21 13.60
CA ASN A 210 -14.31 -7.73 14.97
C ASN A 210 -13.00 -8.45 15.31
N ILE A 211 -12.33 -8.01 16.37
CA ILE A 211 -11.06 -8.54 16.81
C ILE A 211 -11.20 -9.97 17.30
N THR A 212 -10.33 -10.86 16.80
CA THR A 212 -10.42 -12.29 17.13
C THR A 212 -9.41 -12.69 18.20
N TYR A 213 -9.91 -13.34 19.25
CA TYR A 213 -9.11 -14.06 20.22
C TYR A 213 -9.05 -15.56 19.86
N GLY A 214 -7.97 -15.97 19.21
CA GLY A 214 -7.68 -17.38 18.86
C GLY A 214 -7.13 -18.20 20.03
N GLY A 215 -7.75 -18.10 21.21
CA GLY A 215 -7.24 -18.71 22.44
C GLY A 215 -7.14 -20.24 22.39
N ALA A 216 -6.13 -20.79 23.07
CA ALA A 216 -6.03 -22.23 23.27
C ALA A 216 -7.22 -22.74 24.11
N PHE A 217 -8.02 -23.65 23.56
CA PHE A 217 -9.17 -24.23 24.27
C PHE A 217 -8.75 -24.90 25.58
N GLY A 218 -9.43 -24.54 26.67
CA GLY A 218 -9.35 -25.28 27.92
C GLY A 218 -9.76 -26.74 27.72
N ALA A 219 -9.09 -27.66 28.43
CA ALA A 219 -9.22 -29.10 28.20
C ALA A 219 -10.68 -29.58 28.22
N VAL A 220 -11.16 -30.09 27.08
CA VAL A 220 -12.48 -30.72 26.96
C VAL A 220 -12.48 -32.01 27.79
N THR A 221 -12.97 -31.89 29.03
CA THR A 221 -13.12 -33.03 29.94
C THR A 221 -14.51 -33.62 29.71
N ALA A 222 -14.58 -34.90 29.35
CA ALA A 222 -15.85 -35.63 29.20
C ALA A 222 -16.51 -35.89 30.58
N GLY A 223 -17.02 -34.83 31.21
CA GLY A 223 -17.68 -34.83 32.51
C GLY A 223 -19.19 -34.95 32.37
N GLY A 224 -19.73 -36.15 32.55
CA GLY A 224 -21.17 -36.38 32.55
C GLY A 224 -21.87 -35.82 33.80
N ALA A 225 -22.41 -34.61 33.71
CA ALA A 225 -23.48 -34.13 34.60
C ALA A 225 -24.30 -33.03 33.90
N SER A 226 -25.62 -33.12 33.95
CA SER A 226 -26.53 -32.16 33.33
C SER A 226 -26.47 -30.79 34.03
N GLY A 227 -25.86 -29.81 33.39
CA GLY A 227 -25.87 -28.40 33.81
C GLY A 227 -26.33 -27.51 32.64
N GLN A 228 -27.40 -26.74 32.83
CA GLN A 228 -27.87 -25.80 31.83
C GLN A 228 -26.89 -24.63 31.71
N PHE A 229 -26.28 -24.48 30.53
CA PHE A 229 -25.74 -23.19 30.08
C PHE A 229 -26.36 -22.86 28.74
N ILE A 230 -27.36 -21.99 28.80
CA ILE A 230 -27.99 -21.37 27.65
C ILE A 230 -27.24 -20.05 27.43
N ASP A 231 -26.46 -19.94 26.36
CA ASP A 231 -26.24 -18.62 25.78
C ASP A 231 -27.42 -18.34 24.83
N THR A 232 -28.03 -17.18 25.00
CA THR A 232 -29.25 -16.77 24.30
C THR A 232 -28.93 -15.90 23.08
N ALA A 233 -27.65 -15.52 22.87
CA ALA A 233 -27.24 -14.57 21.84
C ALA A 233 -27.35 -15.10 20.39
N LEU A 234 -27.11 -16.39 20.13
CA LEU A 234 -27.11 -16.94 18.76
C LEU A 234 -28.39 -17.68 18.32
N ILE A 235 -29.33 -17.97 19.24
CA ILE A 235 -30.58 -18.67 18.87
C ILE A 235 -31.55 -17.76 18.11
N GLY A 236 -31.38 -16.43 18.21
CA GLY A 236 -32.25 -15.44 17.55
C GLY A 236 -32.19 -15.39 16.01
N LYS A 237 -31.17 -15.98 15.36
CA LYS A 237 -30.98 -15.90 13.89
C LYS A 237 -31.14 -17.24 13.14
N GLY A 238 -31.42 -18.36 13.83
CA GLY A 238 -31.85 -19.60 13.19
C GLY A 238 -30.88 -20.29 12.20
N GLN A 239 -29.59 -19.95 12.20
CA GLN A 239 -28.60 -20.56 11.31
C GLN A 239 -27.95 -21.82 11.91
N ASN A 240 -27.83 -22.87 11.11
CA ASN A 240 -27.20 -24.12 11.50
C ASN A 240 -25.67 -24.02 11.38
N VAL A 241 -24.95 -24.05 12.50
CA VAL A 241 -23.48 -23.92 12.56
C VAL A 241 -22.74 -25.22 12.18
N PHE A 242 -23.31 -26.03 11.28
CA PHE A 242 -22.81 -27.37 10.94
C PHE A 242 -23.00 -27.74 9.46
N GLU A 243 -22.58 -26.87 8.54
CA GLU A 243 -22.37 -27.24 7.13
C GLU A 243 -20.86 -27.36 6.84
N GLY A 244 -20.45 -28.44 6.14
CA GLY A 244 -19.08 -28.61 5.63
C GLY A 244 -18.33 -29.89 6.02
N LEU A 245 -18.79 -30.70 6.98
CA LEU A 245 -18.10 -31.95 7.36
C LEU A 245 -18.61 -33.15 6.54
N GLU A 246 -17.97 -33.46 5.41
CA GLU A 246 -18.18 -34.77 4.76
C GLU A 246 -17.74 -35.90 5.71
N ALA A 247 -18.68 -36.75 6.11
CA ALA A 247 -18.48 -37.83 7.07
C ALA A 247 -17.46 -38.91 6.65
N THR A 248 -16.98 -38.86 5.41
CA THR A 248 -16.09 -39.83 4.77
C THR A 248 -14.67 -39.84 5.35
N ALA A 249 -14.20 -38.75 5.97
CA ALA A 249 -12.80 -38.57 6.38
C ALA A 249 -12.41 -39.20 7.74
N LEU A 250 -13.35 -39.86 8.44
CA LEU A 250 -13.18 -40.31 9.83
C LEU A 250 -13.14 -41.84 10.02
N THR A 251 -13.28 -42.63 8.96
CA THR A 251 -13.21 -44.10 9.03
C THR A 251 -11.77 -44.61 9.05
N GLY A 252 -11.26 -45.01 10.23
CA GLY A 252 -10.04 -45.84 10.34
C GLY A 252 -8.96 -45.41 11.35
N ALA A 253 -9.21 -44.47 12.25
CA ALA A 253 -8.23 -44.05 13.25
C ALA A 253 -7.96 -45.13 14.32
N ASN A 254 -6.69 -45.38 14.62
CA ASN A 254 -6.26 -46.15 15.80
C ASN A 254 -6.02 -45.21 16.99
N ALA A 255 -6.13 -45.74 18.22
CA ALA A 255 -5.95 -44.95 19.43
C ALA A 255 -4.54 -44.33 19.53
N GLY A 256 -4.48 -43.02 19.82
CA GLY A 256 -3.23 -42.26 20.03
C GLY A 256 -2.71 -41.44 18.85
N GLU A 257 -3.43 -41.37 17.73
CA GLU A 257 -3.01 -40.61 16.54
C GLU A 257 -3.52 -39.15 16.57
N LYS A 258 -2.60 -38.17 16.70
CA LYS A 258 -2.96 -36.73 16.73
C LYS A 258 -3.42 -36.26 15.35
N ARG A 259 -4.73 -36.12 15.13
CA ARG A 259 -5.31 -35.54 13.91
C ARG A 259 -5.70 -34.08 14.10
N VAL A 260 -5.30 -33.22 13.17
CA VAL A 260 -5.73 -31.81 13.09
C VAL A 260 -7.11 -31.76 12.44
N ILE A 261 -8.06 -31.05 13.06
CA ILE A 261 -9.36 -30.73 12.47
C ILE A 261 -9.38 -29.22 12.24
N SER A 262 -9.29 -28.80 10.98
CA SER A 262 -9.38 -27.41 10.54
C SER A 262 -10.82 -27.05 10.17
N GLY A 263 -11.27 -25.83 10.51
CA GLY A 263 -12.56 -25.29 10.04
C GLY A 263 -13.41 -24.56 11.07
N PHE A 264 -13.08 -24.61 12.36
CA PHE A 264 -13.87 -23.95 13.41
C PHE A 264 -13.28 -22.58 13.79
N ASN A 265 -14.02 -21.51 13.46
CA ASN A 265 -13.84 -20.16 14.02
C ASN A 265 -15.10 -19.78 14.81
N ASN A 266 -14.97 -19.01 15.89
CA ASN A 266 -16.08 -18.47 16.72
C ASN A 266 -17.08 -19.49 17.31
N VAL A 267 -16.60 -20.58 17.92
CA VAL A 267 -17.43 -21.44 18.78
C VAL A 267 -17.00 -21.30 20.25
N THR A 268 -17.63 -20.37 20.97
CA THR A 268 -17.63 -20.33 22.44
C THR A 268 -18.69 -21.30 22.98
N GLY A 269 -18.34 -22.57 23.12
CA GLY A 269 -19.26 -23.58 23.66
C GLY A 269 -18.65 -24.97 23.80
N THR A 270 -19.26 -25.80 24.64
CA THR A 270 -18.87 -27.22 24.76
C THR A 270 -19.49 -28.01 23.60
N VAL A 271 -18.68 -28.41 22.62
CA VAL A 271 -19.11 -29.27 21.51
C VAL A 271 -19.53 -30.64 22.07
N THR A 272 -20.82 -30.81 22.27
CA THR A 272 -21.41 -32.04 22.79
C THR A 272 -21.93 -32.85 21.62
N PHE A 273 -21.19 -33.88 21.19
CA PHE A 273 -21.63 -34.77 20.12
C PHE A 273 -22.92 -35.49 20.52
N ALA A 274 -23.99 -35.32 19.73
CA ALA A 274 -25.23 -36.06 19.91
C ALA A 274 -24.95 -37.58 19.83
N SER A 275 -25.66 -38.36 20.65
CA SER A 275 -25.33 -39.74 21.02
C SER A 275 -25.56 -40.81 19.94
N ALA A 276 -25.19 -40.52 18.69
CA ALA A 276 -25.28 -41.42 17.54
C ALA A 276 -23.92 -41.76 16.89
N PHE A 277 -22.83 -41.09 17.28
CA PHE A 277 -21.48 -41.45 16.86
C PHE A 277 -20.91 -42.63 17.67
N THR A 278 -21.32 -43.85 17.31
CA THR A 278 -20.80 -45.08 17.91
C THR A 278 -19.44 -45.45 17.31
N ASN A 279 -18.38 -44.72 17.67
CA ASN A 279 -16.98 -45.13 17.44
C ASN A 279 -16.01 -44.44 18.40
N ASN A 280 -15.71 -45.11 19.52
CA ASN A 280 -14.43 -45.12 20.23
C ASN A 280 -13.59 -43.81 20.31
N PHE A 281 -14.16 -42.73 20.84
CA PHE A 281 -13.39 -41.58 21.34
C PHE A 281 -12.91 -41.86 22.77
N ALA A 282 -11.62 -41.65 23.06
CA ALA A 282 -11.10 -41.81 24.42
C ALA A 282 -11.22 -40.48 25.19
N ALA A 283 -11.48 -40.55 26.50
CA ALA A 283 -11.60 -39.37 27.37
C ALA A 283 -10.27 -38.60 27.61
N THR A 284 -9.25 -38.88 26.80
CA THR A 284 -7.88 -38.33 26.86
C THR A 284 -7.46 -37.64 25.55
N ASP A 285 -8.26 -37.73 24.49
CA ASP A 285 -7.89 -37.18 23.18
C ASP A 285 -7.99 -35.65 23.19
N THR A 286 -6.84 -34.97 23.06
CA THR A 286 -6.73 -33.51 23.10
C THR A 286 -6.57 -32.95 21.69
N TYR A 287 -7.54 -32.15 21.24
CA TYR A 287 -7.53 -31.53 19.91
C TYR A 287 -7.12 -30.06 20.00
N GLU A 288 -6.21 -29.64 19.12
CA GLU A 288 -5.65 -28.29 19.05
C GLU A 288 -6.26 -27.56 17.84
N ILE A 289 -7.31 -26.76 18.09
CA ILE A 289 -7.95 -25.90 17.09
C ILE A 289 -7.32 -24.50 17.23
N LYS A 290 -6.70 -24.00 16.16
CA LYS A 290 -6.17 -22.63 16.09
C LYS A 290 -7.06 -21.80 15.16
N GLY A 291 -7.79 -20.86 15.74
CA GLY A 291 -8.43 -19.78 14.98
C GLY A 291 -7.41 -18.73 14.55
N ALA A 292 -7.80 -17.86 13.61
CA ALA A 292 -7.05 -16.63 13.35
C ALA A 292 -7.13 -15.70 14.58
N SER A 293 -6.13 -14.84 14.77
CA SER A 293 -6.18 -13.77 15.77
C SER A 293 -5.65 -12.47 15.16
N THR A 294 -6.31 -11.36 15.48
CA THR A 294 -5.95 -10.02 14.98
C THR A 294 -4.53 -9.67 15.46
N ARG A 295 -3.69 -9.21 14.53
CA ARG A 295 -2.30 -8.83 14.85
C ARG A 295 -2.32 -7.49 15.58
N LEU A 296 -1.40 -7.31 16.53
CA LEU A 296 -1.25 -6.04 17.24
C LEU A 296 -0.83 -4.89 16.33
N ALA A 297 -0.26 -5.19 15.16
CA ALA A 297 0.10 -4.19 14.15
C ALA A 297 -1.11 -3.68 13.33
N ASP A 298 -2.23 -4.40 13.31
CA ASP A 298 -3.43 -4.03 12.53
C ASP A 298 -4.42 -3.19 13.34
N LEU A 299 -4.09 -2.88 14.61
CA LEU A 299 -4.96 -2.13 15.54
C LEU A 299 -4.72 -0.62 15.47
N ASN A 300 -5.61 0.16 16.06
CA ASN A 300 -5.57 1.61 16.15
C ASN A 300 -5.44 2.28 14.77
N ASN A 301 -6.28 1.89 13.81
CA ASN A 301 -6.22 2.33 12.40
C ASN A 301 -4.85 2.07 11.74
N GLY A 302 -4.15 1.01 12.14
CA GLY A 302 -2.85 0.60 11.55
C GLY A 302 -1.61 1.21 12.20
N ASP A 303 -1.75 2.13 13.17
CA ASP A 303 -0.63 2.58 14.02
C ASP A 303 -0.07 1.43 14.89
N GLY A 304 -0.91 0.42 15.14
CA GLY A 304 -0.62 -0.75 15.94
C GLY A 304 -0.53 -0.49 17.45
N VAL A 305 -0.09 -1.50 18.17
CA VAL A 305 0.18 -1.44 19.62
C VAL A 305 1.67 -1.60 19.86
N SER A 306 2.29 -0.59 20.46
CA SER A 306 3.67 -0.70 20.94
C SER A 306 3.73 -1.65 22.14
N ALA A 307 4.22 -2.86 21.91
CA ALA A 307 4.26 -3.94 22.88
C ALA A 307 5.30 -3.69 24.00
N GLY A 308 4.82 -3.39 25.20
CA GLY A 308 5.63 -3.07 26.39
C GLY A 308 5.32 -3.99 27.56
N SER A 309 5.31 -3.45 28.78
CA SER A 309 4.88 -4.20 29.97
C SER A 309 3.84 -3.39 30.74
N ILE A 310 2.81 -4.06 31.25
CA ILE A 310 1.68 -3.44 31.96
C ILE A 310 1.60 -4.00 33.39
N GLU A 311 1.08 -3.23 34.33
CA GLU A 311 0.80 -3.70 35.70
C GLU A 311 -0.70 -3.83 35.91
N ILE A 312 -1.14 -4.99 36.42
CA ILE A 312 -2.53 -5.25 36.79
C ILE A 312 -2.60 -5.53 38.30
N PHE A 313 -3.43 -4.74 38.98
CA PHE A 313 -3.75 -4.88 40.40
C PHE A 313 -5.18 -5.40 40.56
N ASP A 314 -5.35 -6.47 41.35
CA ASP A 314 -6.65 -7.14 41.57
C ASP A 314 -7.34 -6.76 42.89
N GLY A 315 -6.92 -5.66 43.52
CA GLY A 315 -7.36 -5.26 44.85
C GLY A 315 -6.55 -5.87 45.99
N THR A 316 -5.75 -6.92 45.72
CA THR A 316 -4.88 -7.56 46.72
C THR A 316 -3.41 -7.53 46.32
N ARG A 317 -3.09 -7.74 45.04
CA ARG A 317 -1.70 -7.83 44.55
C ARG A 317 -1.55 -7.19 43.17
N THR A 318 -0.40 -6.58 42.91
CA THR A 318 -0.01 -6.09 41.59
C THR A 318 0.88 -7.13 40.90
N ILE A 319 0.62 -7.40 39.63
CA ILE A 319 1.44 -8.28 38.79
C ILE A 319 1.84 -7.50 37.53
N ALA A 320 3.14 -7.44 37.26
CA ALA A 320 3.68 -6.96 35.99
C ALA A 320 3.59 -8.05 34.92
N ILE A 321 3.07 -7.70 33.75
CA ILE A 321 2.84 -8.58 32.61
C ILE A 321 3.70 -8.08 31.46
N ASP A 322 4.67 -8.89 31.04
CA ASP A 322 5.49 -8.58 29.87
C ASP A 322 4.74 -8.96 28.58
N LEU A 323 4.45 -7.95 27.76
CA LEU A 323 3.83 -8.09 26.45
C LEU A 323 4.84 -7.87 25.30
N GLN A 324 6.13 -7.58 25.53
CA GLN A 324 7.12 -7.20 24.49
C GLN A 324 7.29 -8.22 23.36
N THR A 325 6.89 -9.47 23.59
CA THR A 325 6.95 -10.58 22.63
C THR A 325 5.57 -11.06 22.15
N ALA A 326 4.50 -10.30 22.43
CA ALA A 326 3.16 -10.50 21.89
C ALA A 326 3.07 -9.94 20.46
N ASN A 327 2.45 -10.68 19.54
CA ASN A 327 2.23 -10.26 18.15
C ASN A 327 0.74 -10.14 17.80
N THR A 328 -0.14 -10.74 18.61
CA THR A 328 -1.59 -10.84 18.39
C THR A 328 -2.38 -10.49 19.66
N ILE A 329 -3.67 -10.21 19.49
CA ILE A 329 -4.62 -10.11 20.60
C ILE A 329 -4.68 -11.41 21.43
N ALA A 330 -4.53 -12.57 20.79
CA ALA A 330 -4.38 -13.85 21.49
C ALA A 330 -3.19 -13.85 22.46
N ASP A 331 -2.00 -13.45 22.01
CA ASP A 331 -0.82 -13.38 22.88
C ASP A 331 -1.04 -12.47 24.11
N VAL A 332 -1.74 -11.34 23.94
CA VAL A 332 -2.03 -10.41 25.04
C VAL A 332 -2.98 -11.03 26.05
N VAL A 333 -4.10 -11.59 25.59
CA VAL A 333 -5.12 -12.20 26.46
C VAL A 333 -4.57 -13.46 27.15
N ASP A 334 -3.80 -14.30 26.44
CA ASP A 334 -3.14 -15.49 27.00
C ASP A 334 -2.13 -15.10 28.09
N ARG A 335 -1.37 -14.01 27.92
CA ARG A 335 -0.42 -13.51 28.93
C ARG A 335 -1.13 -12.98 30.17
N ILE A 336 -2.23 -12.25 30.01
CA ILE A 336 -3.03 -11.76 31.14
C ILE A 336 -3.67 -12.94 31.89
N ASN A 337 -4.35 -13.85 31.19
CA ASN A 337 -4.95 -15.04 31.80
C ASN A 337 -3.91 -15.95 32.44
N GLY A 338 -2.76 -16.14 31.79
CA GLY A 338 -1.64 -16.92 32.32
C GLY A 338 -1.09 -16.37 33.62
N ALA A 339 -0.90 -15.04 33.71
CA ALA A 339 -0.39 -14.36 34.90
C ALA A 339 -1.30 -14.52 36.14
N PHE A 340 -2.62 -14.63 35.94
CA PHE A 340 -3.61 -14.78 37.01
C PHE A 340 -4.16 -16.21 37.20
N SER A 341 -3.77 -17.15 36.34
CA SER A 341 -4.25 -18.55 36.33
C SER A 341 -4.15 -19.29 37.67
N ALA A 342 -3.10 -19.01 38.46
CA ALA A 342 -2.90 -19.61 39.79
C ALA A 342 -3.82 -19.05 40.89
N PHE A 343 -4.51 -17.95 40.62
CA PHE A 343 -5.33 -17.21 41.60
C PHE A 343 -6.80 -17.12 41.20
N GLY A 344 -7.13 -17.14 39.91
CA GLY A 344 -8.50 -17.10 39.40
C GLY A 344 -9.26 -15.81 39.70
N THR A 345 -8.56 -14.70 39.95
CA THR A 345 -9.16 -13.41 40.31
C THR A 345 -9.40 -12.47 39.13
N ILE A 346 -8.63 -12.61 38.05
CA ILE A 346 -8.73 -11.81 36.82
C ILE A 346 -8.95 -12.74 35.62
N SER A 347 -9.78 -12.33 34.68
CA SER A 347 -9.93 -12.95 33.36
C SER A 347 -9.96 -11.91 32.25
N ALA A 348 -9.17 -12.11 31.21
CA ALA A 348 -9.17 -11.31 30.00
C ALA A 348 -9.86 -12.02 28.82
N GLY A 349 -10.43 -11.25 27.90
CA GLY A 349 -11.10 -11.70 26.69
C GLY A 349 -11.39 -10.55 25.73
N ILE A 350 -12.37 -10.73 24.84
CA ILE A 350 -12.93 -9.68 23.98
C ILE A 350 -14.24 -9.18 24.59
N ASN A 351 -14.56 -7.91 24.38
CA ASN A 351 -15.82 -7.32 24.81
C ASN A 351 -17.02 -7.88 24.02
N ALA A 352 -18.24 -7.64 24.50
CA ALA A 352 -19.46 -8.14 23.84
C ALA A 352 -19.75 -7.48 22.48
N ALA A 353 -19.11 -6.34 22.18
CA ALA A 353 -19.20 -5.68 20.88
C ALA A 353 -18.26 -6.31 19.83
N GLY A 354 -17.24 -7.05 20.26
CA GLY A 354 -16.28 -7.71 19.39
C GLY A 354 -15.12 -6.83 18.92
N ASN A 355 -15.05 -5.55 19.33
CA ASN A 355 -14.10 -4.55 18.83
C ASN A 355 -12.99 -4.17 19.83
N GLY A 356 -13.13 -4.53 21.11
CA GLY A 356 -12.22 -4.10 22.17
C GLY A 356 -11.88 -5.19 23.18
N LEU A 357 -10.76 -5.05 23.87
CA LEU A 357 -10.38 -5.99 24.94
C LEU A 357 -11.31 -5.89 26.15
N LEU A 358 -11.41 -6.98 26.90
CA LEU A 358 -12.16 -7.08 28.14
C LEU A 358 -11.23 -7.59 29.23
N VAL A 359 -11.20 -6.93 30.38
CA VAL A 359 -10.52 -7.45 31.58
C VAL A 359 -11.50 -7.37 32.75
N ASP A 360 -11.84 -8.53 33.29
CA ASP A 360 -12.80 -8.68 34.38
C ASP A 360 -12.09 -9.09 35.68
N SER A 361 -12.64 -8.66 36.82
CA SER A 361 -12.15 -8.99 38.16
C SER A 361 -13.27 -9.60 38.98
N THR A 362 -13.10 -10.87 39.34
CA THR A 362 -14.11 -11.62 40.11
C THR A 362 -14.20 -11.16 41.58
N SER A 363 -13.17 -10.46 42.08
CA SER A 363 -13.16 -9.87 43.42
C SER A 363 -12.08 -8.80 43.56
N GLY A 364 -12.41 -7.66 44.17
CA GLY A 364 -11.44 -6.59 44.44
C GLY A 364 -11.37 -5.55 43.32
N THR A 365 -10.78 -4.38 43.64
CA THR A 365 -10.62 -3.24 42.74
C THR A 365 -9.64 -3.57 41.62
N LEU A 366 -10.11 -3.55 40.38
CA LEU A 366 -9.25 -3.72 39.21
C LEU A 366 -8.55 -2.40 38.87
N THR A 367 -7.23 -2.39 38.81
CA THR A 367 -6.45 -1.26 38.28
C THR A 367 -5.45 -1.77 37.26
N ILE A 368 -5.42 -1.15 36.08
CA ILE A 368 -4.51 -1.45 34.98
C ILE A 368 -3.71 -0.18 34.68
N GLU A 369 -2.40 -0.25 34.83
CA GLU A 369 -1.46 0.87 34.68
C GLU A 369 -0.27 0.52 33.77
N GLU A 370 0.33 1.55 33.16
CA GLU A 370 1.55 1.43 32.35
C GLU A 370 2.79 1.27 33.24
N THR A 371 3.74 0.43 32.82
CA THR A 371 5.08 0.41 33.46
C THR A 371 6.07 1.28 32.69
N GLY A 372 7.02 1.89 33.40
CA GLY A 372 8.21 2.52 32.78
C GLY A 372 7.95 3.72 31.86
N GLY A 373 6.75 4.27 31.80
CA GLY A 373 6.37 5.33 30.85
C GLY A 373 5.92 4.82 29.48
N GLY A 374 5.48 3.56 29.40
CA GLY A 374 4.86 2.97 28.20
C GLY A 374 3.50 3.57 27.83
N ARG A 375 2.92 3.04 26.76
CA ARG A 375 1.58 3.37 26.23
C ARG A 375 0.79 2.11 25.82
N THR A 376 1.21 0.94 26.28
CA THR A 376 0.69 -0.36 25.83
C THR A 376 -0.73 -0.61 26.34
N ALA A 377 -1.03 -0.39 27.63
CA ALA A 377 -2.38 -0.48 28.18
C ALA A 377 -3.33 0.59 27.59
N SER A 378 -2.80 1.78 27.29
CA SER A 378 -3.51 2.89 26.64
C SER A 378 -3.91 2.55 25.20
N MET A 379 -2.94 2.07 24.39
CA MET A 379 -3.13 1.59 23.01
C MET A 379 -3.96 0.29 22.91
N LEU A 380 -4.13 -0.42 24.01
CA LEU A 380 -5.04 -1.57 24.15
C LEU A 380 -6.41 -1.17 24.74
N GLY A 381 -6.67 0.12 24.95
CA GLY A 381 -7.92 0.64 25.48
C GLY A 381 -8.22 0.28 26.94
N ILE A 382 -7.32 -0.47 27.62
CA ILE A 382 -7.55 -1.10 28.93
C ILE A 382 -7.06 -0.28 30.12
N GLU A 383 -6.29 0.79 29.93
CA GLU A 383 -5.81 1.70 30.99
C GLU A 383 -6.98 2.31 31.79
N LYS A 384 -7.21 1.84 33.04
CA LYS A 384 -8.10 2.48 34.03
C LYS A 384 -8.05 1.78 35.41
N THR A 385 -8.53 2.50 36.42
CA THR A 385 -9.08 1.89 37.66
C THR A 385 -10.59 1.68 37.54
N VAL A 386 -11.09 0.53 37.98
CA VAL A 386 -12.49 0.12 38.06
C VAL A 386 -12.81 -0.34 39.49
N ALA A 387 -14.02 -0.06 39.97
CA ALA A 387 -14.46 -0.41 41.32
C ALA A 387 -14.46 -1.92 41.59
N ALA A 388 -14.52 -2.32 42.86
CA ALA A 388 -14.34 -3.71 43.27
C ALA A 388 -15.41 -4.66 42.69
N GLY A 389 -14.96 -5.77 42.09
CA GLY A 389 -15.83 -6.71 41.38
C GLY A 389 -16.40 -6.16 40.06
N GLY A 390 -15.73 -5.16 39.48
CA GLY A 390 -16.13 -4.50 38.24
C GLY A 390 -15.23 -4.84 37.06
N GLN A 391 -15.85 -4.86 35.88
CA GLN A 391 -15.25 -5.20 34.61
C GLN A 391 -14.73 -3.94 33.88
N LYS A 392 -13.50 -4.00 33.37
CA LYS A 392 -12.95 -3.00 32.44
C LYS A 392 -13.24 -3.46 31.01
N VAL A 393 -14.22 -2.81 30.39
CA VAL A 393 -14.41 -2.84 28.94
C VAL A 393 -13.38 -1.88 28.32
N GLY A 394 -12.55 -2.38 27.41
CA GLY A 394 -11.65 -1.60 26.57
C GLY A 394 -12.43 -0.65 25.66
N THR A 395 -11.77 0.37 25.15
CA THR A 395 -12.31 1.13 24.02
C THR A 395 -12.37 0.26 22.78
N ASP A 396 -13.01 0.78 21.73
CA ASP A 396 -12.70 0.32 20.38
C ASP A 396 -11.18 0.33 20.13
N LEU A 397 -10.70 -0.61 19.34
CA LEU A 397 -9.32 -0.72 18.89
C LEU A 397 -9.18 -0.49 17.39
N ASP A 398 -10.23 -0.05 16.69
CA ASP A 398 -10.24 0.36 15.28
C ASP A 398 -9.40 -0.57 14.40
N ALA A 399 -9.81 -1.84 14.33
CA ALA A 399 -8.98 -2.89 13.75
C ALA A 399 -9.08 -2.92 12.23
N GLN A 400 -7.96 -2.67 11.56
CA GLN A 400 -7.89 -2.72 10.10
C GLN A 400 -8.11 -4.14 9.56
N ILE A 401 -8.79 -4.19 8.44
CA ILE A 401 -8.99 -5.37 7.63
C ILE A 401 -7.66 -5.75 7.00
N SER A 402 -7.41 -7.05 6.94
CA SER A 402 -6.30 -7.63 6.21
C SER A 402 -6.81 -8.69 5.26
N LEU A 403 -5.97 -9.10 4.31
CA LEU A 403 -6.24 -10.27 3.48
C LEU A 403 -6.56 -11.54 4.31
N PHE A 404 -6.11 -11.62 5.58
CA PHE A 404 -6.39 -12.76 6.45
C PHE A 404 -7.66 -12.62 7.29
N THR A 405 -8.33 -11.46 7.26
CA THR A 405 -9.58 -11.23 7.99
C THR A 405 -10.68 -12.16 7.48
N PRO A 406 -11.33 -12.97 8.35
CA PRO A 406 -12.48 -13.78 7.99
C PRO A 406 -13.69 -12.94 7.52
N LEU A 407 -14.38 -13.38 6.46
CA LEU A 407 -15.56 -12.68 5.91
C LEU A 407 -16.74 -12.60 6.90
N THR A 408 -16.76 -13.47 7.92
CA THR A 408 -17.77 -13.49 9.00
C THR A 408 -17.50 -12.46 10.11
N LEU A 409 -16.38 -11.73 10.05
CA LEU A 409 -16.00 -10.74 11.07
C LEU A 409 -16.10 -9.30 10.59
N LEU A 410 -16.30 -9.10 9.28
CA LEU A 410 -16.62 -7.82 8.68
C LEU A 410 -17.96 -7.29 9.23
N ASN A 411 -18.20 -5.99 9.08
CA ASN A 411 -19.42 -5.30 9.53
C ASN A 411 -19.68 -5.47 11.03
N ALA A 412 -18.68 -5.20 11.88
CA ALA A 412 -18.73 -5.41 13.33
C ALA A 412 -19.20 -6.84 13.71
N GLY A 413 -18.75 -7.84 12.93
CA GLY A 413 -19.12 -9.24 13.10
C GLY A 413 -20.53 -9.64 12.66
N ALA A 414 -21.26 -8.78 11.94
CA ALA A 414 -22.45 -9.22 11.21
C ALA A 414 -22.10 -10.15 10.04
N GLY A 415 -20.89 -10.01 9.48
CA GLY A 415 -20.41 -10.72 8.31
C GLY A 415 -21.02 -10.19 7.01
N ILE A 416 -21.03 -11.03 5.98
CA ILE A 416 -21.66 -10.77 4.68
C ILE A 416 -22.66 -11.88 4.37
N ASP A 417 -23.68 -11.62 3.56
CA ASP A 417 -24.56 -12.68 3.06
C ASP A 417 -23.77 -13.69 2.21
N ARG A 418 -23.83 -14.95 2.66
CA ARG A 418 -23.23 -16.13 2.03
C ARG A 418 -24.26 -17.24 1.83
N SER A 419 -25.54 -16.87 1.73
CA SER A 419 -26.64 -17.80 1.45
C SER A 419 -26.48 -18.44 0.08
N ALA A 420 -26.99 -19.67 -0.10
CA ALA A 420 -26.88 -20.38 -1.36
C ALA A 420 -27.64 -19.64 -2.49
N GLY A 421 -26.89 -19.15 -3.48
CA GLY A 421 -27.42 -18.33 -4.58
C GLY A 421 -27.28 -16.81 -4.38
N SER A 422 -26.70 -16.38 -3.26
CA SER A 422 -26.17 -15.03 -3.04
C SER A 422 -24.70 -14.95 -3.44
N GLY A 423 -24.21 -13.74 -3.74
CA GLY A 423 -22.88 -13.51 -4.27
C GLY A 423 -22.83 -12.21 -5.07
N ILE A 424 -21.67 -11.92 -5.67
CA ILE A 424 -21.44 -10.66 -6.40
C ILE A 424 -21.33 -10.92 -7.91
N ARG A 425 -21.96 -10.07 -8.72
CA ARG A 425 -21.73 -10.00 -10.16
C ARG A 425 -20.83 -8.82 -10.44
N ILE A 426 -19.70 -9.09 -11.08
CA ILE A 426 -18.83 -8.04 -11.60
C ILE A 426 -19.06 -7.93 -13.11
N VAL A 427 -19.41 -6.73 -13.56
CA VAL A 427 -19.52 -6.34 -14.96
C VAL A 427 -18.35 -5.43 -15.28
N ASN A 428 -17.58 -5.73 -16.32
CA ASN A 428 -16.43 -4.94 -16.75
C ASN A 428 -16.44 -4.84 -18.28
N GLY A 429 -16.89 -3.70 -18.81
CA GLY A 429 -17.21 -3.54 -20.22
C GLY A 429 -18.28 -4.55 -20.68
N ASP A 430 -18.05 -5.21 -21.81
CA ASP A 430 -18.96 -6.24 -22.37
C ASP A 430 -18.92 -7.58 -21.61
N GLN A 431 -18.05 -7.74 -20.60
CA GLN A 431 -17.90 -8.99 -19.85
C GLN A 431 -18.62 -8.91 -18.50
N GLN A 432 -19.33 -9.98 -18.13
CA GLN A 432 -19.90 -10.12 -16.78
C GLN A 432 -19.59 -11.50 -16.19
N LYS A 433 -19.35 -11.55 -14.87
CA LYS A 433 -19.08 -12.79 -14.15
C LYS A 433 -19.67 -12.77 -12.75
N ASP A 434 -20.40 -13.84 -12.44
CA ASP A 434 -20.96 -14.10 -11.10
C ASP A 434 -19.91 -14.85 -10.27
N ILE A 435 -19.72 -14.41 -9.02
CA ILE A 435 -18.81 -14.97 -8.03
C ILE A 435 -19.62 -15.51 -6.85
N ASP A 436 -19.54 -16.82 -6.65
CA ASP A 436 -20.12 -17.52 -5.51
C ASP A 436 -19.24 -17.32 -4.26
N VAL A 437 -19.82 -16.72 -3.22
CA VAL A 437 -19.14 -16.44 -1.95
C VAL A 437 -19.39 -17.51 -0.87
N THR A 438 -20.23 -18.51 -1.14
CA THR A 438 -20.59 -19.56 -0.16
C THR A 438 -19.35 -20.30 0.34
N GLY A 439 -18.39 -20.59 -0.55
CA GLY A 439 -17.15 -21.32 -0.25
C GLY A 439 -15.95 -20.48 0.21
N LEU A 440 -16.08 -19.15 0.33
CA LEU A 440 -14.96 -18.24 0.62
C LEU A 440 -14.88 -17.93 2.12
N TYR A 441 -13.69 -17.97 2.74
CA TYR A 441 -13.55 -17.84 4.19
C TYR A 441 -12.94 -16.52 4.64
N THR A 442 -12.01 -15.97 3.85
CA THR A 442 -11.23 -14.76 4.15
C THR A 442 -11.34 -13.72 3.04
N VAL A 443 -10.98 -12.47 3.35
CA VAL A 443 -10.84 -11.39 2.35
C VAL A 443 -9.90 -11.79 1.22
N LYS A 444 -8.83 -12.56 1.50
CA LYS A 444 -7.95 -13.13 0.48
C LYS A 444 -8.68 -14.08 -0.47
N ASP A 445 -9.59 -14.91 0.03
CA ASP A 445 -10.36 -15.82 -0.82
C ASP A 445 -11.28 -15.05 -1.76
N LEU A 446 -11.89 -13.96 -1.26
CA LEU A 446 -12.70 -13.03 -2.06
C LEU A 446 -11.86 -12.31 -3.12
N VAL A 447 -10.73 -11.70 -2.74
CA VAL A 447 -9.80 -11.06 -3.69
C VAL A 447 -9.32 -12.05 -4.76
N ASN A 448 -8.91 -13.26 -4.36
CA ASN A 448 -8.50 -14.30 -5.30
C ASN A 448 -9.65 -14.72 -6.23
N ALA A 449 -10.89 -14.81 -5.74
CA ALA A 449 -12.06 -15.18 -6.54
C ALA A 449 -12.38 -14.10 -7.58
N ILE A 450 -12.24 -12.82 -7.21
CA ILE A 450 -12.36 -11.67 -8.12
C ILE A 450 -11.30 -11.74 -9.21
N GLU A 451 -10.01 -11.89 -8.86
CA GLU A 451 -8.93 -11.94 -9.86
C GLU A 451 -9.01 -13.18 -10.77
N GLN A 452 -9.53 -14.31 -10.26
CA GLN A 452 -9.70 -15.55 -11.03
C GLN A 452 -10.90 -15.52 -12.01
N THR A 453 -11.75 -14.49 -11.97
CA THR A 453 -12.84 -14.33 -12.96
C THR A 453 -12.34 -14.21 -14.40
N GLY A 454 -11.13 -13.66 -14.59
CA GLY A 454 -10.54 -13.40 -15.90
C GLY A 454 -11.13 -12.21 -16.66
N ILE A 455 -12.04 -11.43 -16.05
CA ILE A 455 -12.67 -10.25 -16.69
C ILE A 455 -11.89 -8.95 -16.44
N ASN A 456 -10.59 -9.04 -16.14
CA ASN A 456 -9.68 -7.92 -15.90
C ASN A 456 -10.08 -6.97 -14.75
N ALA A 457 -10.85 -7.46 -13.77
CA ALA A 457 -11.06 -6.80 -12.49
C ALA A 457 -10.05 -7.29 -11.45
N SER A 458 -9.60 -6.40 -10.57
CA SER A 458 -8.80 -6.69 -9.37
C SER A 458 -9.52 -6.14 -8.15
N ALA A 459 -9.19 -6.70 -6.98
CA ALA A 459 -9.62 -6.17 -5.69
C ALA A 459 -8.45 -6.12 -4.72
N GLU A 460 -8.46 -5.15 -3.82
CA GLU A 460 -7.52 -5.04 -2.70
C GLU A 460 -8.24 -4.54 -1.45
N VAL A 461 -7.55 -4.59 -0.30
CA VAL A 461 -8.04 -3.88 0.90
C VAL A 461 -7.80 -2.40 0.66
N ALA A 462 -8.80 -1.56 0.94
CA ALA A 462 -8.72 -0.11 0.77
C ALA A 462 -7.56 0.48 1.59
N GLN A 463 -7.03 1.63 1.15
CA GLN A 463 -5.83 2.22 1.75
C GLN A 463 -6.02 2.65 3.22
N ASP A 464 -7.26 2.94 3.63
CA ASP A 464 -7.65 3.22 5.01
C ASP A 464 -7.72 1.96 5.90
N GLY A 465 -7.66 0.77 5.31
CA GLY A 465 -7.81 -0.52 5.98
C GLY A 465 -9.25 -0.83 6.44
N LYS A 466 -10.25 -0.03 6.03
CA LYS A 466 -11.65 -0.14 6.46
C LYS A 466 -12.58 -0.72 5.39
N GLY A 467 -12.14 -0.74 4.13
CA GLY A 467 -12.92 -1.22 3.00
C GLY A 467 -12.25 -2.30 2.16
N ILE A 468 -12.99 -2.76 1.14
CA ILE A 468 -12.44 -3.43 -0.04
C ILE A 468 -12.60 -2.46 -1.21
N SER A 469 -11.54 -2.33 -2.02
CA SER A 469 -11.49 -1.51 -3.21
C SER A 469 -11.42 -2.41 -4.43
N VAL A 470 -12.36 -2.29 -5.36
CA VAL A 470 -12.40 -3.09 -6.60
C VAL A 470 -12.20 -2.18 -7.81
N PHE A 471 -11.22 -2.46 -8.66
CA PHE A 471 -10.88 -1.64 -9.80
C PHE A 471 -10.70 -2.49 -11.07
N SER A 472 -10.96 -1.89 -12.22
CA SER A 472 -10.76 -2.53 -13.51
C SER A 472 -9.40 -2.13 -14.09
N ARG A 473 -8.76 -3.10 -14.73
CA ARG A 473 -7.55 -2.92 -15.54
C ARG A 473 -7.87 -2.62 -17.01
N LEU A 474 -9.16 -2.48 -17.35
CA LEU A 474 -9.65 -2.18 -18.70
C LEU A 474 -10.03 -0.70 -18.78
N ILE A 475 -9.28 0.06 -19.58
CA ILE A 475 -9.40 1.51 -19.74
C ILE A 475 -10.35 1.83 -20.90
N GLY A 476 -11.25 2.79 -20.70
CA GLY A 476 -12.30 3.17 -21.65
C GLY A 476 -13.55 2.29 -21.63
N ASP A 477 -13.67 1.38 -20.65
CA ASP A 477 -14.89 0.64 -20.31
C ASP A 477 -15.17 0.75 -18.80
N ARG A 478 -16.40 0.39 -18.43
CA ARG A 478 -16.95 0.66 -17.10
C ARG A 478 -17.02 -0.62 -16.26
N LEU A 479 -16.61 -0.49 -14.99
CA LEU A 479 -16.77 -1.47 -13.94
C LEU A 479 -18.08 -1.21 -13.17
N LYS A 480 -18.95 -2.21 -13.06
CA LYS A 480 -20.11 -2.19 -12.16
C LYS A 480 -20.12 -3.45 -11.32
N ILE A 481 -20.54 -3.33 -10.06
CA ILE A 481 -20.76 -4.47 -9.17
C ILE A 481 -22.25 -4.49 -8.81
N GLU A 482 -22.86 -5.66 -8.97
CA GLU A 482 -24.27 -5.93 -8.73
C GLU A 482 -24.41 -7.14 -7.79
N GLU A 483 -25.58 -7.27 -7.14
CA GLU A 483 -25.92 -8.49 -6.42
C GLU A 483 -26.26 -9.64 -7.38
N THR A 484 -25.95 -10.88 -6.98
CA THR A 484 -26.53 -12.08 -7.60
C THR A 484 -27.67 -12.63 -6.75
N GLY A 485 -28.75 -13.05 -7.41
CA GLY A 485 -29.91 -13.63 -6.74
C GLY A 485 -30.74 -12.58 -5.99
N ALA A 486 -31.02 -12.85 -4.72
CA ALA A 486 -31.77 -11.97 -3.81
C ALA A 486 -30.98 -11.67 -2.53
N GLY A 487 -29.65 -11.79 -2.60
CA GLY A 487 -28.74 -11.55 -1.49
C GLY A 487 -28.34 -10.08 -1.33
N SER A 488 -27.55 -9.82 -0.30
CA SER A 488 -26.99 -8.50 0.05
C SER A 488 -25.46 -8.50 0.05
N THR A 489 -24.80 -9.44 -0.63
CA THR A 489 -23.35 -9.67 -0.51
C THR A 489 -22.52 -8.44 -0.93
N ALA A 490 -22.84 -7.78 -2.03
CA ALA A 490 -22.13 -6.57 -2.47
C ALA A 490 -22.45 -5.36 -1.59
N GLN A 491 -23.68 -5.27 -1.07
CA GLN A 491 -24.12 -4.25 -0.12
C GLN A 491 -23.41 -4.40 1.24
N ASP A 492 -23.33 -5.62 1.75
CA ASP A 492 -22.63 -5.96 2.98
C ASP A 492 -21.12 -5.72 2.84
N LEU A 493 -20.56 -5.85 1.64
CA LEU A 493 -19.17 -5.47 1.35
C LEU A 493 -19.01 -3.96 1.06
N GLY A 494 -20.09 -3.17 1.05
CA GLY A 494 -20.11 -1.74 0.72
C GLY A 494 -19.67 -1.40 -0.71
N ILE A 495 -19.47 -2.41 -1.57
CA ILE A 495 -19.00 -2.28 -2.96
C ILE A 495 -20.14 -2.35 -3.99
N LEU A 496 -21.40 -2.43 -3.55
CA LEU A 496 -22.54 -2.30 -4.45
C LEU A 496 -22.55 -0.91 -5.09
N TYR A 497 -22.60 -0.87 -6.43
CA TYR A 497 -22.68 0.40 -7.16
C TYR A 497 -24.15 0.82 -7.32
N THR A 498 -24.57 1.80 -6.52
CA THR A 498 -25.92 2.39 -6.51
C THR A 498 -25.90 3.82 -7.06
N LEU A 499 -27.03 4.31 -7.60
CA LEU A 499 -27.08 5.60 -8.28
C LEU A 499 -26.74 6.79 -7.37
N ASP A 500 -27.16 6.78 -6.11
CA ASP A 500 -26.85 7.81 -5.10
C ASP A 500 -25.34 8.07 -4.98
N ARG A 501 -24.54 7.02 -5.16
CA ARG A 501 -23.07 7.06 -5.08
C ARG A 501 -22.39 7.40 -6.41
N ALA A 502 -23.13 7.48 -7.51
CA ALA A 502 -22.55 7.82 -8.81
C ALA A 502 -22.10 9.28 -8.81
N LYS A 503 -20.86 9.54 -9.26
CA LYS A 503 -20.39 10.90 -9.51
C LYS A 503 -21.20 11.53 -10.65
N LEU A 504 -21.49 12.82 -10.55
CA LEU A 504 -22.21 13.54 -11.59
C LEU A 504 -21.48 13.50 -12.94
N SER A 505 -20.15 13.56 -12.93
CA SER A 505 -19.26 13.38 -14.09
C SER A 505 -19.48 12.06 -14.83
N ASP A 506 -19.91 11.03 -14.11
CA ASP A 506 -19.93 9.65 -14.59
C ASP A 506 -21.29 9.31 -15.22
N LEU A 507 -22.32 10.11 -14.96
CA LEU A 507 -23.67 9.96 -15.50
C LEU A 507 -23.72 10.13 -17.02
N ASN A 508 -24.85 9.73 -17.62
CA ASN A 508 -25.11 9.89 -19.05
C ASN A 508 -24.04 9.28 -19.98
N ASN A 509 -23.54 8.09 -19.62
CA ASN A 509 -22.39 7.43 -20.27
C ASN A 509 -21.05 8.18 -20.12
N GLY A 510 -20.89 9.00 -19.08
CA GLY A 510 -19.71 9.85 -18.88
C GLY A 510 -19.76 11.14 -19.70
N ALA A 511 -20.96 11.53 -20.15
CA ALA A 511 -21.24 12.89 -20.62
C ALA A 511 -21.38 13.86 -19.43
N GLY A 512 -21.67 13.35 -18.23
CA GLY A 512 -21.77 14.11 -17.00
C GLY A 512 -23.15 14.71 -16.74
N VAL A 513 -23.15 15.71 -15.86
CA VAL A 513 -24.22 16.70 -15.64
C VAL A 513 -23.51 18.04 -15.66
N ASP A 514 -24.01 19.03 -16.41
CA ASP A 514 -23.43 20.37 -16.38
C ASP A 514 -23.72 21.06 -15.03
N THR A 515 -22.65 21.34 -14.27
CA THR A 515 -22.68 22.09 -13.00
C THR A 515 -21.83 23.37 -13.08
N SER A 516 -21.59 23.89 -14.29
CA SER A 516 -20.65 25.00 -14.53
C SER A 516 -21.30 26.38 -14.66
N ILE A 517 -22.64 26.43 -14.62
CA ILE A 517 -23.43 27.65 -14.81
C ILE A 517 -23.59 28.37 -13.47
N GLU A 518 -23.11 29.62 -13.37
CA GLU A 518 -23.26 30.41 -12.14
C GLU A 518 -24.74 30.70 -11.81
N GLY A 519 -25.18 30.21 -10.65
CA GLY A 519 -26.52 30.41 -10.09
C GLY A 519 -27.50 29.27 -10.41
N ASN A 520 -28.76 29.43 -10.00
CA ASN A 520 -29.79 28.40 -10.08
C ASN A 520 -29.88 27.70 -11.47
N ASP A 521 -29.76 26.38 -11.48
CA ASP A 521 -29.78 25.52 -12.66
C ASP A 521 -31.18 25.16 -13.14
N PHE A 522 -32.11 24.94 -12.20
CA PHE A 522 -33.47 24.54 -12.53
C PHE A 522 -34.49 24.96 -11.48
N ARG A 523 -35.75 25.02 -11.90
CA ARG A 523 -36.90 25.35 -11.06
C ARG A 523 -37.85 24.17 -10.98
N VAL A 524 -38.18 23.77 -9.76
CA VAL A 524 -39.26 22.83 -9.46
C VAL A 524 -40.50 23.63 -9.09
N THR A 525 -41.59 23.49 -9.85
CA THR A 525 -42.91 24.05 -9.51
C THR A 525 -43.78 22.94 -8.94
N LEU A 526 -44.24 23.13 -7.70
CA LEU A 526 -45.07 22.19 -6.96
C LEU A 526 -46.56 22.33 -7.34
N MET A 527 -47.36 21.34 -6.97
CA MET A 527 -48.82 21.32 -7.08
C MET A 527 -49.48 22.53 -6.43
N SER A 528 -48.95 23.00 -5.30
CA SER A 528 -49.38 24.25 -4.63
C SER A 528 -49.20 25.52 -5.48
N GLY A 529 -48.46 25.44 -6.60
CA GLY A 529 -48.00 26.58 -7.40
C GLY A 529 -46.75 27.26 -6.82
N SER A 530 -46.23 26.78 -5.68
CA SER A 530 -44.97 27.25 -5.10
C SER A 530 -43.79 26.79 -5.96
N THR A 531 -42.77 27.64 -6.09
CA THR A 531 -41.56 27.35 -6.88
C THR A 531 -40.33 27.26 -5.97
N ILE A 532 -39.53 26.22 -6.16
CA ILE A 532 -38.23 26.02 -5.53
C ILE A 532 -37.18 26.10 -6.65
N ASP A 533 -36.24 27.03 -6.53
CA ASP A 533 -35.10 27.12 -7.44
C ASP A 533 -33.93 26.33 -6.83
N ILE A 534 -33.32 25.49 -7.65
CA ILE A 534 -32.22 24.60 -7.28
C ILE A 534 -30.95 25.08 -7.99
N ASP A 535 -29.87 25.15 -7.22
CA ASP A 535 -28.50 25.44 -7.64
C ASP A 535 -27.67 24.23 -7.23
N ILE A 536 -27.04 23.54 -8.19
CA ILE A 536 -26.21 22.35 -7.94
C ILE A 536 -24.71 22.65 -8.08
N ASN A 537 -24.29 23.92 -8.12
CA ASN A 537 -22.89 24.30 -8.14
C ASN A 537 -22.14 23.71 -6.94
N GLY A 538 -21.16 22.85 -7.21
CA GLY A 538 -20.35 22.17 -6.19
C GLY A 538 -20.87 20.81 -5.71
N ALA A 539 -21.93 20.26 -6.32
CA ALA A 539 -22.30 18.86 -6.16
C ALA A 539 -21.31 17.95 -6.92
N GLU A 540 -20.82 16.88 -6.30
CA GLU A 540 -19.94 15.90 -6.96
C GLU A 540 -20.67 14.58 -7.28
N THR A 541 -21.71 14.25 -6.53
CA THR A 541 -22.48 13.00 -6.60
C THR A 541 -23.99 13.21 -6.75
N VAL A 542 -24.72 12.15 -7.11
CA VAL A 542 -26.19 12.17 -7.09
C VAL A 542 -26.73 12.41 -5.69
N GLN A 543 -26.08 11.88 -4.65
CA GLN A 543 -26.48 12.13 -3.26
C GLN A 543 -26.37 13.62 -2.90
N ASP A 544 -25.32 14.32 -3.34
CA ASP A 544 -25.21 15.78 -3.13
C ASP A 544 -26.38 16.52 -3.78
N VAL A 545 -26.78 16.14 -5.00
CA VAL A 545 -27.96 16.73 -5.68
C VAL A 545 -29.26 16.45 -4.92
N ILE A 546 -29.44 15.22 -4.43
CA ILE A 546 -30.59 14.84 -3.60
C ILE A 546 -30.62 15.68 -2.32
N ASP A 547 -29.49 15.83 -1.64
CA ASP A 547 -29.36 16.61 -0.41
C ASP A 547 -29.55 18.11 -0.65
N ILE A 548 -29.07 18.65 -1.78
CA ILE A 548 -29.31 20.03 -2.20
C ILE A 548 -30.81 20.28 -2.43
N ILE A 549 -31.54 19.37 -3.08
CA ILE A 549 -32.98 19.50 -3.30
C ILE A 549 -33.74 19.41 -1.97
N ASN A 550 -33.43 18.41 -1.16
CA ASN A 550 -34.12 18.16 0.12
C ASN A 550 -33.87 19.29 1.12
N ASN A 551 -32.62 19.74 1.26
CA ASN A 551 -32.22 20.77 2.21
C ASN A 551 -32.29 22.20 1.64
N ASN A 552 -32.87 22.39 0.44
CA ASN A 552 -33.01 23.71 -0.16
C ASN A 552 -33.80 24.67 0.77
N SER A 553 -33.28 25.89 0.97
CA SER A 553 -33.89 26.86 1.89
C SER A 553 -35.35 27.22 1.56
N GLN A 554 -35.75 27.20 0.29
CA GLN A 554 -37.13 27.42 -0.14
C GLN A 554 -38.01 26.19 0.16
N ASN A 555 -37.48 24.97 -0.04
CA ASN A 555 -38.17 23.73 0.33
C ASN A 555 -38.44 23.66 1.84
N ILE A 556 -37.39 23.89 2.66
CA ILE A 556 -37.50 23.94 4.13
C ILE A 556 -38.52 25.00 4.57
N SER A 557 -38.49 26.19 3.97
CA SER A 557 -39.42 27.28 4.28
C SER A 557 -40.89 26.97 3.96
N LEU A 558 -41.14 26.05 3.03
CA LEU A 558 -42.47 25.55 2.68
C LEU A 558 -42.91 24.34 3.53
N GLY A 559 -42.07 23.88 4.46
CA GLY A 559 -42.34 22.69 5.29
C GLY A 559 -41.77 21.39 4.73
N SER A 560 -40.81 21.46 3.81
CA SER A 560 -40.20 20.34 3.07
C SER A 560 -41.20 19.47 2.26
N PRO A 561 -42.11 20.07 1.46
CA PRO A 561 -43.06 19.32 0.66
C PRO A 561 -42.42 18.52 -0.49
N LEU A 562 -41.24 18.91 -0.97
CA LEU A 562 -40.50 18.21 -2.02
C LEU A 562 -39.49 17.25 -1.40
N LEU A 563 -39.55 15.98 -1.80
CA LEU A 563 -38.57 14.94 -1.44
C LEU A 563 -37.93 14.37 -2.72
N ALA A 564 -36.62 14.57 -2.87
CA ALA A 564 -35.79 13.86 -3.81
C ALA A 564 -35.26 12.56 -3.18
N GLN A 565 -35.22 11.49 -3.98
CA GLN A 565 -34.61 10.21 -3.63
C GLN A 565 -34.19 9.46 -4.91
N VAL A 566 -33.36 8.42 -4.77
CA VAL A 566 -33.23 7.41 -5.82
C VAL A 566 -34.52 6.59 -5.88
N ASP A 567 -35.00 6.25 -7.08
CA ASP A 567 -36.22 5.46 -7.29
C ASP A 567 -36.14 4.11 -6.57
N PRO A 568 -36.98 3.85 -5.54
CA PRO A 568 -36.86 2.66 -4.72
C PRO A 568 -37.31 1.37 -5.43
N ALA A 569 -37.87 1.47 -6.64
CA ALA A 569 -38.28 0.32 -7.44
C ALA A 569 -37.17 -0.22 -8.36
N THR A 570 -36.32 0.67 -8.91
CA THR A 570 -35.25 0.29 -9.86
C THR A 570 -33.85 0.58 -9.35
N GLY A 571 -33.65 1.59 -8.50
CA GLY A 571 -32.32 2.10 -8.15
C GLY A 571 -31.67 2.97 -9.23
N ASP A 572 -32.28 3.07 -10.42
CA ASP A 572 -31.65 3.56 -11.65
C ASP A 572 -31.94 5.04 -11.99
N LYS A 573 -32.74 5.73 -11.16
CA LYS A 573 -33.37 7.02 -11.53
C LYS A 573 -33.46 7.95 -10.32
N ILE A 574 -33.40 9.26 -10.56
CA ILE A 574 -33.83 10.24 -9.55
C ILE A 574 -35.36 10.33 -9.58
N GLN A 575 -35.97 10.32 -8.41
CA GLN A 575 -37.40 10.45 -8.19
C GLN A 575 -37.67 11.66 -7.30
N LEU A 576 -38.58 12.52 -7.74
CA LEU A 576 -39.06 13.66 -6.98
C LEU A 576 -40.51 13.40 -6.56
N LEU A 577 -40.78 13.50 -5.27
CA LEU A 577 -42.10 13.37 -4.66
C LEU A 577 -42.54 14.74 -4.13
N ASP A 578 -43.63 15.26 -4.67
CA ASP A 578 -44.30 16.46 -4.16
C ASP A 578 -45.46 16.04 -3.25
N THR A 579 -45.44 16.50 -2.00
CA THR A 579 -46.45 16.28 -0.96
C THR A 579 -47.18 17.56 -0.57
N SER A 580 -47.04 18.64 -1.35
CA SER A 580 -47.69 19.92 -1.05
C SER A 580 -49.22 19.80 -1.13
N ALA A 581 -49.88 20.35 -0.11
CA ALA A 581 -51.32 20.53 -0.13
C ALA A 581 -51.74 21.57 -1.19
N ASP A 582 -52.97 21.43 -1.68
CA ASP A 582 -53.64 22.26 -2.69
C ASP A 582 -53.17 22.08 -4.14
N ALA A 583 -53.82 21.13 -4.84
CA ALA A 583 -53.60 20.77 -6.26
C ALA A 583 -54.05 21.85 -7.28
N ASN A 584 -53.39 23.01 -7.29
CA ASN A 584 -53.73 24.16 -8.14
C ASN A 584 -52.80 24.34 -9.36
N SER A 585 -51.72 23.57 -9.46
CA SER A 585 -50.76 23.60 -10.56
C SER A 585 -50.28 22.19 -10.96
N ASP A 586 -49.65 22.12 -12.12
CA ASP A 586 -48.93 20.94 -12.59
C ASP A 586 -47.58 20.82 -11.87
N PHE A 587 -47.17 19.61 -11.51
CA PHE A 587 -45.87 19.36 -10.91
C PHE A 587 -44.81 19.28 -12.02
N LYS A 588 -43.90 20.24 -12.09
CA LYS A 588 -42.95 20.36 -13.22
C LYS A 588 -41.55 20.78 -12.81
N VAL A 589 -40.57 20.34 -13.58
CA VAL A 589 -39.18 20.83 -13.55
C VAL A 589 -38.90 21.58 -14.84
N GLU A 590 -38.27 22.75 -14.73
CA GLU A 590 -37.91 23.62 -15.87
C GLU A 590 -36.45 24.07 -15.73
N THR A 591 -35.70 24.09 -16.83
CA THR A 591 -34.33 24.65 -16.87
C THR A 591 -34.33 26.13 -16.52
N LEU A 592 -33.35 26.58 -15.76
CA LEU A 592 -33.12 27.99 -15.43
C LEU A 592 -31.71 28.42 -15.87
N ASN A 593 -31.49 29.72 -16.09
CA ASN A 593 -30.23 30.33 -16.54
C ASN A 593 -29.57 29.74 -17.82
N GLY A 594 -30.21 28.79 -18.50
CA GLY A 594 -29.63 28.06 -19.65
C GLY A 594 -28.89 26.78 -19.27
N SER A 595 -28.91 26.37 -17.99
CA SER A 595 -28.33 25.10 -17.53
C SER A 595 -29.07 23.89 -18.08
N LEU A 596 -28.32 22.85 -18.47
CA LEU A 596 -28.84 21.56 -18.92
C LEU A 596 -28.97 20.55 -17.77
N ALA A 597 -28.58 20.90 -16.54
CA ALA A 597 -28.54 20.00 -15.39
C ALA A 597 -29.82 19.17 -15.19
N ALA A 598 -31.01 19.78 -15.28
CA ALA A 598 -32.28 19.06 -15.14
C ALA A 598 -32.56 18.09 -16.29
N GLU A 599 -32.06 18.37 -17.50
CA GLU A 599 -32.13 17.45 -18.63
C GLU A 599 -31.20 16.27 -18.41
N ASP A 600 -29.94 16.53 -18.03
CA ASP A 600 -28.89 15.54 -17.77
C ASP A 600 -29.26 14.61 -16.59
N LEU A 601 -29.76 15.17 -15.49
CA LEU A 601 -30.32 14.42 -14.35
C LEU A 601 -31.63 13.68 -14.71
N GLY A 602 -32.17 13.87 -15.91
CA GLY A 602 -33.35 13.17 -16.40
C GLY A 602 -34.69 13.60 -15.81
N ILE A 603 -34.69 14.65 -14.98
CA ILE A 603 -35.85 15.12 -14.22
C ILE A 603 -36.65 16.22 -14.92
N LEU A 604 -36.17 16.76 -16.06
CA LEU A 604 -36.87 17.75 -16.88
C LEU A 604 -38.18 17.21 -17.46
N GLN A 605 -39.26 17.28 -16.68
CA GLN A 605 -40.59 16.74 -17.00
C GLN A 605 -41.71 17.61 -16.40
N THR A 606 -42.91 17.49 -16.97
CA THR A 606 -44.16 18.08 -16.45
C THR A 606 -45.19 16.99 -16.23
N ILE A 607 -45.60 16.77 -14.98
CA ILE A 607 -46.68 15.89 -14.58
C ILE A 607 -47.95 16.72 -14.43
N VAL A 608 -48.88 16.55 -15.37
CA VAL A 608 -50.17 17.25 -15.37
C VAL A 608 -51.04 16.77 -14.21
N ASN A 609 -51.52 17.71 -13.40
CA ASN A 609 -52.24 17.41 -12.17
C ASN A 609 -53.75 17.18 -12.45
N PRO A 610 -54.32 15.98 -12.19
CA PRO A 610 -55.73 15.73 -12.44
C PRO A 610 -56.63 16.52 -11.49
N PRO A 611 -57.72 17.15 -11.95
CA PRO A 611 -58.66 17.85 -11.06
C PRO A 611 -59.23 16.91 -9.98
N GLY A 612 -58.83 17.13 -8.72
CA GLY A 612 -59.24 16.34 -7.57
C GLY A 612 -58.38 15.11 -7.25
N ALA A 613 -57.12 15.07 -7.71
CA ALA A 613 -56.11 14.13 -7.20
C ALA A 613 -55.69 14.49 -5.75
N ASP A 614 -55.39 13.47 -4.93
CA ASP A 614 -55.16 13.63 -3.50
C ASP A 614 -53.67 13.48 -3.11
N VAL A 615 -53.22 14.43 -2.29
CA VAL A 615 -52.04 14.45 -1.39
C VAL A 615 -50.62 14.36 -2.00
N SER A 616 -50.34 13.62 -3.06
CA SER A 616 -48.95 13.57 -3.60
C SER A 616 -48.81 13.20 -5.08
N LEU A 617 -47.85 13.84 -5.77
CA LEU A 617 -47.42 13.48 -7.13
C LEU A 617 -45.96 13.04 -7.15
N THR A 618 -45.65 12.06 -8.00
CA THR A 618 -44.29 11.53 -8.19
C THR A 618 -43.84 11.73 -9.63
N LEU A 619 -42.69 12.39 -9.80
CA LEU A 619 -41.98 12.54 -11.06
C LEU A 619 -40.76 11.61 -10.99
N THR A 620 -40.70 10.61 -11.87
CA THR A 620 -39.55 9.70 -11.96
C THR A 620 -38.76 10.03 -13.22
N GLY A 621 -37.46 10.26 -13.07
CA GLY A 621 -36.57 10.69 -14.15
C GLY A 621 -36.34 9.64 -15.25
N ARG A 622 -35.45 9.97 -16.20
CA ARG A 622 -34.90 8.98 -17.14
C ARG A 622 -33.94 8.02 -16.41
N ASP A 623 -33.66 6.89 -17.04
CA ASP A 623 -32.63 5.94 -16.58
C ASP A 623 -31.23 6.59 -16.66
N LEU A 624 -30.54 6.65 -15.52
CA LEU A 624 -29.20 7.19 -15.35
C LEU A 624 -28.13 6.08 -15.18
N LEU A 625 -28.53 4.83 -14.87
CA LEU A 625 -27.61 3.77 -14.41
C LEU A 625 -26.92 2.97 -15.53
N ARG A 626 -26.58 3.65 -16.63
CA ARG A 626 -25.46 3.22 -17.49
C ARG A 626 -24.09 3.57 -16.89
N ALA A 627 -24.06 4.29 -15.78
CA ALA A 627 -22.84 4.57 -15.05
C ALA A 627 -22.37 3.31 -14.27
N GLY A 628 -21.24 2.75 -14.65
CA GLY A 628 -20.30 2.10 -13.71
C GLY A 628 -19.07 2.99 -13.52
N VAL A 629 -18.12 2.64 -12.65
CA VAL A 629 -16.88 3.42 -12.53
C VAL A 629 -16.00 3.20 -13.75
N GLU A 630 -15.43 4.27 -14.29
CA GLU A 630 -14.55 4.25 -15.47
C GLU A 630 -13.18 4.81 -15.10
N ALA A 631 -12.16 4.52 -15.91
CA ALA A 631 -10.82 5.05 -15.69
C ALA A 631 -10.74 6.49 -16.19
N ASP A 632 -10.38 7.42 -15.29
CA ASP A 632 -10.14 8.79 -15.69
C ASP A 632 -8.72 8.90 -16.28
N SER A 633 -8.66 8.78 -17.61
CA SER A 633 -7.45 8.51 -18.38
C SER A 633 -7.56 9.14 -19.75
N ILE A 634 -6.44 9.62 -20.29
CA ILE A 634 -6.40 10.05 -21.69
C ILE A 634 -6.87 8.97 -22.68
N PHE A 635 -6.60 7.67 -22.42
CA PHE A 635 -7.12 6.60 -23.27
C PHE A 635 -8.64 6.53 -23.22
N THR A 636 -9.25 6.65 -22.04
CA THR A 636 -10.70 6.74 -21.89
C THR A 636 -11.27 7.92 -22.66
N SER A 637 -10.67 9.11 -22.55
CA SER A 637 -11.15 10.31 -23.25
C SER A 637 -11.08 10.17 -24.78
N LEU A 638 -10.02 9.56 -25.31
CA LEU A 638 -9.91 9.22 -26.74
C LEU A 638 -10.94 8.15 -27.17
N ILE A 639 -11.15 7.12 -26.36
CA ILE A 639 -12.15 6.06 -26.61
C ILE A 639 -13.58 6.63 -26.57
N LYS A 640 -13.89 7.55 -25.65
CA LYS A 640 -15.16 8.29 -25.58
C LYS A 640 -15.39 9.10 -26.85
N LEU A 641 -14.39 9.86 -27.32
CA LEU A 641 -14.49 10.61 -28.57
C LEU A 641 -14.80 9.68 -29.75
N ARG A 642 -14.09 8.54 -29.86
CA ARG A 642 -14.38 7.53 -30.89
C ARG A 642 -15.80 6.96 -30.77
N LYS A 643 -16.21 6.49 -29.59
CA LYS A 643 -17.55 5.93 -29.34
C LYS A 643 -18.65 6.96 -29.70
N ALA A 644 -18.48 8.24 -29.37
CA ALA A 644 -19.43 9.31 -29.71
C ALA A 644 -19.45 9.64 -31.23
N LEU A 645 -18.29 9.61 -31.90
CA LEU A 645 -18.20 9.74 -33.37
C LEU A 645 -18.90 8.57 -34.09
N GLU A 646 -18.71 7.33 -33.62
CA GLU A 646 -19.40 6.13 -34.13
C GLU A 646 -20.93 6.21 -33.91
N ALA A 647 -21.37 6.73 -32.76
CA ALA A 647 -22.78 6.91 -32.42
C ALA A 647 -23.46 8.11 -33.11
N ASN A 648 -22.71 8.98 -33.80
CA ASN A 648 -23.19 10.28 -34.31
C ASN A 648 -23.78 11.16 -33.19
N ASP A 649 -23.15 11.14 -32.02
CA ASP A 649 -23.56 11.93 -30.84
C ASP A 649 -22.76 13.23 -30.76
N THR A 650 -23.39 14.36 -31.10
CA THR A 650 -22.76 15.69 -31.05
C THR A 650 -22.41 16.13 -29.63
N GLY A 651 -23.26 15.84 -28.65
CA GLY A 651 -23.02 16.19 -27.24
C GLY A 651 -21.88 15.35 -26.66
N GLY A 652 -21.92 14.03 -26.89
CA GLY A 652 -20.84 13.12 -26.52
C GLY A 652 -19.48 13.51 -27.12
N ILE A 653 -19.45 14.02 -28.36
CA ILE A 653 -18.20 14.54 -28.99
C ILE A 653 -17.70 15.80 -28.29
N GLN A 654 -18.60 16.76 -27.96
CA GLN A 654 -18.23 17.99 -27.26
C GLN A 654 -17.66 17.68 -25.86
N ASN A 655 -18.33 16.80 -25.10
CA ASN A 655 -17.92 16.43 -23.76
C ASN A 655 -16.63 15.60 -23.77
N ALA A 656 -16.47 14.67 -24.71
CA ALA A 656 -15.21 13.95 -24.90
C ALA A 656 -14.06 14.91 -25.24
N ASN A 657 -14.30 15.98 -26.00
CA ASN A 657 -13.29 16.99 -26.29
C ASN A 657 -12.87 17.81 -25.07
N ALA A 658 -13.83 18.24 -24.24
CA ALA A 658 -13.54 18.91 -22.97
C ALA A 658 -12.74 17.99 -22.02
N ASN A 659 -13.09 16.70 -21.98
CA ASN A 659 -12.35 15.69 -21.22
C ASN A 659 -10.94 15.44 -21.79
N ILE A 660 -10.73 15.45 -23.11
CA ILE A 660 -9.38 15.37 -23.72
C ILE A 660 -8.53 16.58 -23.34
N GLU A 661 -9.11 17.78 -23.28
CA GLU A 661 -8.42 19.00 -22.84
C GLU A 661 -8.01 18.91 -21.36
N TYR A 662 -8.96 18.63 -20.47
CA TYR A 662 -8.68 18.55 -19.03
C TYR A 662 -7.74 17.39 -18.66
N VAL A 663 -8.08 16.17 -19.06
CA VAL A 663 -7.34 14.94 -18.69
C VAL A 663 -6.03 14.84 -19.47
N GLY A 664 -6.02 15.20 -20.75
CA GLY A 664 -4.82 15.11 -21.59
C GLY A 664 -3.72 16.08 -21.18
N ASP A 665 -4.09 17.30 -20.78
CA ASP A 665 -3.11 18.25 -20.25
C ASP A 665 -2.71 17.86 -18.81
N ARG A 666 -3.63 17.38 -17.96
CA ARG A 666 -3.31 16.88 -16.61
C ARG A 666 -2.33 15.71 -16.63
N ASP A 667 -2.72 14.58 -17.24
CA ASP A 667 -1.98 13.31 -17.19
C ASP A 667 -0.53 13.50 -17.72
N VAL A 668 -0.37 14.27 -18.81
CA VAL A 668 0.96 14.54 -19.39
C VAL A 668 1.78 15.51 -18.53
N LEU A 669 1.19 16.59 -18.01
CA LEU A 669 1.92 17.57 -17.19
C LEU A 669 2.30 16.98 -15.83
N GLU A 670 1.41 16.22 -15.19
CA GLU A 670 1.69 15.49 -13.95
C GLU A 670 2.80 14.46 -14.18
N GLY A 671 2.70 13.66 -15.25
CA GLY A 671 3.76 12.75 -15.67
C GLY A 671 5.12 13.41 -15.82
N ILE A 672 5.20 14.51 -16.56
CA ILE A 672 6.44 15.27 -16.77
C ILE A 672 6.92 15.90 -15.45
N ALA A 673 6.03 16.36 -14.57
CA ALA A 673 6.38 16.93 -13.28
C ALA A 673 6.94 15.88 -12.30
N VAL A 674 6.31 14.70 -12.21
CA VAL A 674 6.81 13.55 -11.44
C VAL A 674 8.18 13.15 -11.95
N ILE A 675 8.34 12.99 -13.27
CA ILE A 675 9.62 12.69 -13.91
C ILE A 675 10.67 13.74 -13.56
N GLY A 676 10.36 15.03 -13.72
CA GLY A 676 11.26 16.14 -13.41
C GLY A 676 11.70 16.15 -11.94
N SER A 677 10.77 15.86 -11.01
CA SER A 677 11.09 15.77 -9.57
C SER A 677 12.03 14.60 -9.27
N ARG A 678 11.78 13.41 -9.84
CA ARG A 678 12.62 12.22 -9.67
C ARG A 678 13.99 12.40 -10.33
N ALA A 679 14.03 12.99 -11.53
CA ALA A 679 15.26 13.36 -12.24
C ALA A 679 16.10 14.35 -11.43
N SER A 680 15.51 15.44 -10.91
CA SER A 680 16.23 16.43 -10.08
C SER A 680 16.78 15.80 -8.79
N ARG A 681 16.03 14.89 -8.13
CA ARG A 681 16.53 14.11 -6.98
C ARG A 681 17.73 13.23 -7.36
N LEU A 682 17.71 12.61 -8.54
CA LEU A 682 18.83 11.80 -9.05
C LEU A 682 20.04 12.66 -9.44
N GLU A 683 19.84 13.82 -10.04
CA GLU A 683 20.92 14.77 -10.38
C GLU A 683 21.62 15.28 -9.12
N MET A 684 20.86 15.75 -8.12
CA MET A 684 21.43 16.17 -6.83
C MET A 684 22.20 15.04 -6.14
N ALA A 685 21.69 13.81 -6.18
CA ALA A 685 22.36 12.64 -5.62
C ALA A 685 23.63 12.25 -6.40
N ASN A 686 23.60 12.36 -7.72
CA ASN A 686 24.74 12.11 -8.59
C ASN A 686 25.86 13.14 -8.34
N THR A 687 25.53 14.45 -8.35
CA THR A 687 26.48 15.53 -8.03
C THR A 687 27.10 15.33 -6.65
N ARG A 688 26.28 15.02 -5.63
CA ARG A 688 26.80 14.74 -4.28
C ARG A 688 27.72 13.52 -4.24
N SER A 689 27.42 12.48 -5.01
CA SER A 689 28.26 11.28 -5.11
C SER A 689 29.58 11.57 -5.85
N GLU A 690 29.57 12.45 -6.85
CA GLU A 690 30.77 12.97 -7.54
C GLU A 690 31.65 13.79 -6.60
N GLU A 691 31.06 14.69 -5.81
CA GLU A 691 31.78 15.46 -4.78
C GLU A 691 32.38 14.56 -3.69
N GLU A 692 31.60 13.57 -3.18
CA GLU A 692 32.09 12.63 -2.16
C GLU A 692 33.23 11.76 -2.71
N ALA A 693 33.09 11.22 -3.93
CA ALA A 693 34.16 10.44 -4.57
C ALA A 693 35.43 11.28 -4.74
N ALA A 694 35.32 12.53 -5.24
CA ALA A 694 36.47 13.41 -5.44
C ALA A 694 37.16 13.80 -4.11
N GLN A 695 36.40 14.08 -3.05
CA GLN A 695 36.96 14.37 -1.73
C GLN A 695 37.70 13.16 -1.14
N LEU A 696 37.12 11.96 -1.28
CA LEU A 696 37.75 10.72 -0.83
C LEU A 696 39.00 10.38 -1.65
N ASP A 697 39.02 10.67 -2.96
CA ASP A 697 40.21 10.45 -3.81
C ASP A 697 41.37 11.38 -3.41
N VAL A 698 41.08 12.63 -3.01
CA VAL A 698 42.09 13.53 -2.42
C VAL A 698 42.63 12.99 -1.10
N LEU A 699 41.78 12.46 -0.22
CA LEU A 699 42.22 11.82 1.03
C LEU A 699 43.07 10.57 0.75
N VAL A 700 42.63 9.69 -0.16
CA VAL A 700 43.41 8.53 -0.61
C VAL A 700 44.75 8.97 -1.18
N SER A 701 44.80 9.99 -2.02
CA SER A 701 46.06 10.52 -2.58
C SER A 701 46.99 11.02 -1.48
N SER A 702 46.49 11.82 -0.52
CA SER A 702 47.29 12.34 0.59
C SER A 702 47.91 11.26 1.49
N LEU A 703 47.24 10.10 1.61
CA LEU A 703 47.73 8.96 2.40
C LEU A 703 48.60 8.01 1.58
N ARG A 704 48.25 7.77 0.31
CA ARG A 704 48.82 6.71 -0.51
C ARG A 704 50.00 7.18 -1.36
N ASP A 705 49.94 8.39 -1.90
CA ASP A 705 50.87 8.86 -2.92
C ASP A 705 52.13 9.48 -2.26
N ILE A 706 53.26 9.53 -2.99
CA ILE A 706 54.53 10.02 -2.43
C ILE A 706 54.92 11.39 -3.00
N ASP A 707 55.46 12.28 -2.15
CA ASP A 707 56.21 13.43 -2.64
C ASP A 707 57.50 12.93 -3.29
N VAL A 708 57.50 12.92 -4.63
CA VAL A 708 58.62 12.44 -5.45
C VAL A 708 59.88 13.29 -5.24
N ALA A 709 59.75 14.59 -4.92
CA ALA A 709 60.88 15.47 -4.68
C ALA A 709 61.54 15.15 -3.32
N GLU A 710 60.75 15.05 -2.24
CA GLU A 710 61.28 14.65 -0.93
C GLU A 710 61.88 13.23 -1.00
N ALA A 711 61.16 12.27 -1.57
CA ALA A 711 61.61 10.88 -1.68
C ALA A 711 62.87 10.73 -2.54
N ALA A 712 63.03 11.50 -3.62
CA ALA A 712 64.26 11.50 -4.41
C ALA A 712 65.46 12.04 -3.61
N THR A 713 65.27 13.08 -2.80
CA THR A 713 66.35 13.59 -1.92
C THR A 713 66.70 12.58 -0.82
N ALA A 714 65.72 11.93 -0.21
CA ALA A 714 65.93 10.87 0.79
C ALA A 714 66.66 9.66 0.19
N PHE A 715 66.27 9.23 -1.01
CA PHE A 715 66.93 8.13 -1.74
C PHE A 715 68.39 8.44 -2.04
N GLN A 716 68.69 9.67 -2.52
CA GLN A 716 70.05 10.10 -2.78
C GLN A 716 70.90 10.17 -1.50
N LEU A 717 70.30 10.59 -0.39
CA LEU A 717 70.96 10.64 0.93
C LEU A 717 71.26 9.24 1.48
N GLU A 718 70.33 8.29 1.39
CA GLU A 718 70.58 6.89 1.79
C GLU A 718 71.64 6.22 0.90
N GLN A 719 71.71 6.54 -0.41
CA GLN A 719 72.82 6.07 -1.25
C GLN A 719 74.19 6.58 -0.77
N ILE A 720 74.27 7.86 -0.36
CA ILE A 720 75.50 8.44 0.21
C ILE A 720 75.84 7.77 1.55
N ILE A 721 74.84 7.51 2.41
CA ILE A 721 75.01 6.78 3.68
C ILE A 721 75.48 5.34 3.43
N LEU A 722 74.98 4.66 2.40
CA LEU A 722 75.44 3.32 2.02
C LEU A 722 76.92 3.34 1.61
N GLN A 723 77.30 4.26 0.73
CA GLN A 723 78.70 4.41 0.29
C GLN A 723 79.64 4.74 1.46
N ALA A 724 79.21 5.63 2.37
CA ALA A 724 79.95 5.94 3.59
C ALA A 724 80.06 4.73 4.53
N SER A 725 78.98 3.97 4.70
CA SER A 725 78.94 2.76 5.54
C SER A 725 79.81 1.63 4.98
N LEU A 726 79.82 1.43 3.66
CA LEU A 726 80.72 0.50 2.96
C LEU A 726 82.18 0.94 3.07
N SER A 727 82.45 2.24 2.97
CA SER A 727 83.80 2.81 3.16
C SER A 727 84.30 2.63 4.60
N ALA A 728 83.43 2.84 5.59
CA ALA A 728 83.74 2.59 7.01
C ALA A 728 83.94 1.08 7.29
N ALA A 729 83.10 0.22 6.72
CA ALA A 729 83.24 -1.23 6.78
C ALA A 729 84.59 -1.68 6.20
N SER A 730 84.97 -1.17 5.03
CA SER A 730 86.25 -1.43 4.37
C SER A 730 87.43 -1.02 5.26
N ARG A 731 87.43 0.20 5.81
CA ARG A 731 88.49 0.67 6.73
C ARG A 731 88.60 -0.19 7.99
N ILE A 732 87.48 -0.61 8.58
CA ILE A 732 87.47 -1.48 9.77
C ILE A 732 87.94 -2.90 9.43
N LEU A 733 87.61 -3.43 8.25
CA LEU A 733 88.13 -4.72 7.78
C LEU A 733 89.65 -4.64 7.49
N GLN A 734 90.14 -3.54 6.92
CA GLN A 734 91.57 -3.30 6.66
C GLN A 734 92.39 -3.17 7.96
N LEU A 735 91.88 -2.43 8.95
CA LEU A 735 92.54 -2.28 10.27
C LEU A 735 92.71 -3.62 11.02
N ASN A 736 91.84 -4.59 10.77
CA ASN A 736 91.94 -5.94 11.35
C ASN A 736 92.90 -6.87 10.59
N LEU A 737 93.30 -6.53 9.36
CA LEU A 737 94.29 -7.30 8.60
C LEU A 737 95.72 -6.75 8.80
N ILE A 738 95.86 -5.43 8.89
CA ILE A 738 97.15 -4.75 9.11
C ILE A 738 97.68 -4.90 10.56
N ASN A 739 96.82 -5.25 11.53
CA ASN A 739 97.23 -5.65 12.88
C ASN A 739 97.31 -7.18 13.07
N PHE A 740 97.22 -7.96 12.00
CA PHE A 740 97.35 -9.44 12.03
C PHE A 740 98.59 -9.96 11.28
N LEU A 741 99.28 -9.08 10.54
CA LEU A 741 100.65 -9.28 10.04
C LEU A 741 101.64 -8.54 10.97
#